data_AF-F9WDS5-F1
#
_entry.id   AF-F9WDS5-F1
#
_cell.length_a   1.000
_cell.length_b   1.000
_cell.length_c   1.000
_cell.angle_alpha   90.00
_cell.angle_beta   90.00
_cell.angle_gamma   90.00
#
_symmetry.space_group_name_H-M   'P 1'
#
loop_
_entity.id
_entity.type
_entity.pdbx_description
1 polymer ?
#
loop_
_entity_poly.entity_id
_entity_poly.type
_entity_poly.pdbx_seq_one_letter_code
_entity_poly.pdbx_strand_id
1 'polypeptide(L)'
;MSSEYSTEAKVQQHHLTSKTAAMDASTYQRLVDGAATVQDAVNKMRQAAPRAAAIVEREIKSFLQATIPEHRVRCISQITGILRESEFFDKRNTAECALFLQKFAVNFVFPLLLHSSVRYLHRALATLLRTVYVMSEELEAVFCNCFVSTHLQPWIQGTNRPTLLSRHDPSNPLQLKDVIMNWVNCIDGTACVAIPIFPAVFARTFCDVVPLLGDSLCWMVDNACRRSSHAASVPTCGDVLLGEDLSYVRYGIRVVTTYIHKFLYLLEEQVCNGDDGELAVVKQDLCRLLSPSLSMLSLNVFPKDVLNGAGLLVSSLLTLRTCDGSLLLDVCRCCVTSDSPEGEGSVPHIRRGDNDAMRQMEGRVRDLVDLLCSDNPQRDVLQRPSLREALHETFSSFTSNGHFAFMKGLLSHLSTPLHNSISSLGVLLRPTMPLVGGCSSSSSASSRGAMVTVYDVIIPTAKSYCSALHVPDTRFMAIQTIDSVIHHLSSVFTCIADLLEAPGKVTTPKGVKALRKGLRSTHKPRTLTEAERQELSVLFTNTTALNRALSEATEVIMGMWDDSTQHVAGPLYGAYSEVLAVHAALKRCRALIPENSGAQLGMQNELDMVETLHAILLLPNERRGKYHALLALLDVVEVPQLIVELRRYYTQQKIRHHSDRNASGTKEEVSEVEALREFVRMLLSGAVNPKVGSAAGEVFAKAANRVRLSCDAVAGTDSLFVEGVIEPLIESMLFSGYAAPQHFDDAARISNIVTHMISPCLKYHDSYLPILITRLLSMVASERYHCRVNQCVVEIIRRAQVAGRDVSKYIQPGSDCFRAILTSLQSVVSEHRFTALGLCVLS
;
A
#
# COMPACT_ATOMS: atom_id res chain seq x y z
N MET A 1 -19.77 14.73 -28.65
CA MET A 1 -20.07 15.67 -27.55
C MET A 1 -20.00 14.91 -26.24
N SER A 2 -18.97 15.18 -25.48
CA SER A 2 -18.58 14.52 -24.23
C SER A 2 -19.40 15.08 -23.06
N SER A 3 -20.29 14.27 -22.46
CA SER A 3 -20.81 14.60 -21.15
C SER A 3 -19.75 14.22 -20.11
N GLU A 4 -19.11 15.24 -19.54
CA GLU A 4 -18.21 15.08 -18.41
C GLU A 4 -18.92 14.35 -17.26
N TYR A 5 -18.21 13.37 -16.69
CA TYR A 5 -18.57 12.64 -15.48
C TYR A 5 -18.75 13.62 -14.32
N SER A 6 -19.96 14.14 -14.11
CA SER A 6 -20.26 15.02 -12.99
C SER A 6 -20.28 14.23 -11.68
N THR A 7 -19.95 14.92 -10.59
CA THR A 7 -20.07 14.43 -9.22
C THR A 7 -21.50 13.95 -8.91
N GLU A 8 -22.52 14.47 -9.60
CA GLU A 8 -23.90 14.03 -9.48
C GLU A 8 -24.12 12.61 -10.00
N ALA A 9 -23.38 12.16 -11.02
CA ALA A 9 -23.46 10.76 -11.49
C ALA A 9 -22.87 9.77 -10.46
N LYS A 10 -21.79 10.16 -9.76
CA LYS A 10 -21.25 9.40 -8.62
C LYS A 10 -22.23 9.37 -7.45
N VAL A 11 -22.93 10.47 -7.20
CA VAL A 11 -23.94 10.58 -6.15
C VAL A 11 -25.21 9.80 -6.53
N GLN A 12 -25.61 9.73 -7.80
CA GLN A 12 -26.70 8.88 -8.29
C GLN A 12 -26.36 7.38 -8.27
N GLN A 13 -25.09 6.99 -8.44
CA GLN A 13 -24.66 5.60 -8.21
C GLN A 13 -24.74 5.19 -6.73
N HIS A 14 -24.68 6.15 -5.80
CA HIS A 14 -24.83 5.93 -4.36
C HIS A 14 -26.24 6.20 -3.83
N HIS A 15 -27.07 6.93 -4.56
CA HIS A 15 -28.50 7.06 -4.30
C HIS A 15 -29.25 5.97 -5.07
N LEU A 16 -29.43 4.83 -4.41
CA LEU A 16 -30.44 3.84 -4.79
C LEU A 16 -31.75 4.59 -5.10
N THR A 17 -32.17 4.57 -6.36
CA THR A 17 -33.55 4.93 -6.71
C THR A 17 -34.47 4.06 -5.85
N SER A 18 -35.57 4.59 -5.32
CA SER A 18 -36.37 3.92 -4.29
C SER A 18 -36.91 2.52 -4.67
N LYS A 19 -36.82 2.13 -5.95
CA LYS A 19 -37.14 0.80 -6.47
C LYS A 19 -36.01 -0.25 -6.31
N THR A 20 -34.74 0.15 -6.24
CA THR A 20 -33.59 -0.76 -6.08
C THR A 20 -33.18 -1.00 -4.61
N ALA A 21 -33.74 -0.23 -3.67
CA ALA A 21 -33.50 -0.39 -2.22
C ALA A 21 -34.42 -1.42 -1.54
N ALA A 22 -35.36 -2.01 -2.28
CA ALA A 22 -36.26 -3.02 -1.74
C ALA A 22 -35.47 -4.32 -1.46
N MET A 23 -35.67 -4.88 -0.26
CA MET A 23 -35.14 -6.20 0.05
C MET A 23 -35.83 -7.21 -0.86
N ASP A 24 -35.07 -8.16 -1.40
CA ASP A 24 -35.62 -9.27 -2.18
C ASP A 24 -36.77 -9.95 -1.42
N ALA A 25 -37.85 -10.28 -2.14
CA ALA A 25 -39.05 -10.87 -1.58
C ALA A 25 -38.77 -12.22 -0.88
N SER A 26 -37.84 -13.02 -1.43
CA SER A 26 -37.48 -14.31 -0.83
C SER A 26 -36.77 -14.16 0.52
N THR A 27 -35.89 -13.16 0.62
CA THR A 27 -35.17 -12.80 1.86
C THR A 27 -36.13 -12.20 2.87
N TYR A 28 -37.00 -11.31 2.43
CA TYR A 28 -38.03 -10.72 3.27
C TYR A 28 -38.93 -11.78 3.87
N GLN A 29 -39.42 -12.72 3.06
CA GLN A 29 -40.26 -13.82 3.54
C GLN A 29 -39.53 -14.69 4.57
N ARG A 30 -38.27 -15.06 4.31
CA ARG A 30 -37.46 -15.80 5.30
C ARG A 30 -37.33 -15.07 6.63
N LEU A 31 -37.19 -13.74 6.62
CA LEU A 31 -37.11 -12.95 7.85
C LEU A 31 -38.46 -12.84 8.56
N VAL A 32 -39.57 -12.78 7.83
CA VAL A 32 -40.92 -12.81 8.42
C VAL A 32 -41.16 -14.16 9.11
N ASP A 33 -40.84 -15.26 8.44
CA ASP A 33 -40.97 -16.61 9.00
C ASP A 33 -40.04 -16.79 10.22
N GLY A 34 -38.81 -16.28 10.11
CA GLY A 34 -37.83 -16.28 11.17
C GLY A 34 -38.21 -15.41 12.38
N ALA A 35 -38.88 -14.29 12.15
CA ALA A 35 -39.26 -13.35 13.21
C ALA A 35 -40.21 -13.97 14.24
N ALA A 36 -41.09 -14.89 13.83
CA ALA A 36 -41.94 -15.64 14.77
C ALA A 36 -41.12 -16.48 15.75
N THR A 37 -40.07 -17.14 15.25
CA THR A 37 -39.13 -17.93 16.07
C THR A 37 -38.33 -17.05 17.02
N VAL A 38 -37.88 -15.88 16.55
CA VAL A 38 -37.18 -14.90 17.40
C VAL A 38 -38.12 -14.36 18.48
N GLN A 39 -39.38 -14.08 18.15
CA GLN A 39 -40.35 -13.54 19.09
C GLN A 39 -40.66 -14.50 20.25
N ASP A 40 -40.76 -15.80 19.97
CA ASP A 40 -40.89 -16.82 21.02
C ASP A 40 -39.69 -16.79 21.99
N ALA A 41 -38.47 -16.67 21.45
CA ALA A 41 -37.27 -16.58 22.27
C ALA A 41 -37.16 -15.26 23.05
N VAL A 42 -37.62 -14.14 22.47
CA VAL A 42 -37.72 -12.83 23.16
C VAL A 42 -38.68 -12.93 24.36
N ASN A 43 -39.81 -13.61 24.21
CA ASN A 43 -40.77 -13.80 25.31
C ASN A 43 -40.16 -14.58 26.47
N LYS A 44 -39.34 -15.61 26.19
CA LYS A 44 -38.61 -16.39 27.21
C LYS A 44 -37.53 -15.56 27.90
N MET A 45 -36.77 -14.78 27.14
CA MET A 45 -35.77 -13.84 27.67
C MET A 45 -36.37 -12.75 28.58
N ARG A 46 -37.62 -12.34 28.34
CA ARG A 46 -38.22 -11.15 28.97
C ARG A 46 -38.14 -11.16 30.51
N GLN A 47 -38.15 -12.33 31.13
CA GLN A 47 -37.98 -12.46 32.58
C GLN A 47 -36.57 -12.09 33.06
N ALA A 48 -35.54 -12.43 32.26
CA ALA A 48 -34.14 -12.16 32.58
C ALA A 48 -33.69 -10.73 32.18
N ALA A 49 -34.19 -10.23 31.03
CA ALA A 49 -33.82 -8.94 30.46
C ALA A 49 -35.03 -8.22 29.81
N PRO A 50 -35.94 -7.65 30.60
CA PRO A 50 -37.22 -7.11 30.10
C PRO A 50 -37.05 -5.92 29.16
N ARG A 51 -36.07 -5.05 29.44
CA ARG A 51 -35.79 -3.86 28.62
C ARG A 51 -35.22 -4.23 27.25
N ALA A 52 -34.26 -5.17 27.21
CA ALA A 52 -33.70 -5.69 25.97
C ALA A 52 -34.78 -6.37 25.12
N ALA A 53 -35.62 -7.22 25.75
CA ALA A 53 -36.72 -7.89 25.07
C ALA A 53 -37.69 -6.89 24.39
N ALA A 54 -38.11 -5.85 25.11
CA ALA A 54 -39.04 -4.85 24.57
C ALA A 54 -38.46 -4.05 23.40
N ILE A 55 -37.18 -3.67 23.46
CA ILE A 55 -36.53 -2.92 22.38
C ILE A 55 -36.28 -3.82 21.17
N VAL A 56 -35.77 -5.04 21.36
CA VAL A 56 -35.54 -5.98 20.26
C VAL A 56 -36.83 -6.27 19.51
N GLU A 57 -37.92 -6.56 20.21
CA GLU A 57 -39.24 -6.80 19.63
C GLU A 57 -39.72 -5.60 18.78
N ARG A 58 -39.63 -4.39 19.35
CA ARG A 58 -40.01 -3.15 18.65
C ARG A 58 -39.17 -2.94 17.39
N GLU A 59 -37.85 -3.11 17.49
CA GLU A 59 -36.94 -2.82 16.38
C GLU A 59 -36.98 -3.89 15.29
N ILE A 60 -37.23 -5.17 15.60
CA ILE A 60 -37.45 -6.20 14.57
C ILE A 60 -38.72 -5.88 13.78
N LYS A 61 -39.81 -5.52 14.45
CA LYS A 61 -41.05 -5.11 13.77
C LYS A 61 -40.84 -3.86 12.92
N SER A 62 -40.13 -2.86 13.47
CA SER A 62 -39.81 -1.63 12.75
C SER A 62 -38.91 -1.88 11.54
N PHE A 63 -37.95 -2.80 11.65
CA PHE A 63 -37.09 -3.22 10.56
C PHE A 63 -37.87 -3.85 9.40
N LEU A 64 -38.81 -4.75 9.70
CA LEU A 64 -39.65 -5.41 8.69
C LEU A 64 -40.64 -4.44 8.01
N GLN A 65 -41.02 -3.37 8.68
CA GLN A 65 -41.90 -2.33 8.15
C GLN A 65 -41.13 -1.20 7.44
N ALA A 66 -39.82 -1.12 7.64
CA ALA A 66 -38.99 -0.07 7.07
C ALA A 66 -38.90 -0.18 5.55
N THR A 67 -39.20 0.93 4.87
CA THR A 67 -39.14 1.08 3.42
C THR A 67 -37.81 1.67 2.93
N ILE A 68 -37.00 2.26 3.83
CA ILE A 68 -35.71 2.89 3.51
C ILE A 68 -34.51 2.19 4.21
N PRO A 69 -33.35 2.08 3.54
CA PRO A 69 -32.14 1.45 4.09
C PRO A 69 -31.63 2.05 5.41
N GLU A 70 -31.68 3.37 5.55
CA GLU A 70 -31.17 4.09 6.72
C GLU A 70 -31.95 3.72 7.99
N HIS A 71 -33.27 3.55 7.84
CA HIS A 71 -34.13 3.13 8.94
C HIS A 71 -33.80 1.70 9.38
N ARG A 72 -33.53 0.79 8.44
CA ARG A 72 -33.09 -0.58 8.74
C ARG A 72 -31.73 -0.61 9.45
N VAL A 73 -30.76 0.20 9.02
CA VAL A 73 -29.46 0.35 9.71
C VAL A 73 -29.66 0.85 11.14
N ARG A 74 -30.56 1.82 11.34
CA ARG A 74 -30.89 2.35 12.67
C ARG A 74 -31.48 1.27 13.58
N CYS A 75 -32.42 0.46 13.09
CA CYS A 75 -33.01 -0.64 13.86
C CYS A 75 -31.93 -1.63 14.34
N ILE A 76 -31.04 -2.09 13.43
CA ILE A 76 -29.93 -3.00 13.80
C ILE A 76 -28.98 -2.34 14.81
N SER A 77 -28.69 -1.04 14.65
CA SER A 77 -27.82 -0.30 15.57
C SER A 77 -28.45 -0.15 16.96
N GLN A 78 -29.77 0.07 17.04
CA GLN A 78 -30.50 0.15 18.31
C GLN A 78 -30.56 -1.22 19.00
N ILE A 79 -30.80 -2.29 18.25
CA ILE A 79 -30.69 -3.68 18.76
C ILE A 79 -29.28 -3.94 19.29
N THR A 80 -28.25 -3.56 18.53
CA THR A 80 -26.85 -3.73 18.96
C THR A 80 -26.56 -2.94 20.23
N GLY A 81 -27.04 -1.70 20.31
CA GLY A 81 -26.86 -0.83 21.48
C GLY A 81 -27.45 -1.43 22.74
N ILE A 82 -28.71 -1.86 22.70
CA ILE A 82 -29.37 -2.41 23.89
C ILE A 82 -28.76 -3.73 24.34
N LEU A 83 -28.29 -4.57 23.41
CA LEU A 83 -27.62 -5.83 23.73
C LEU A 83 -26.16 -5.64 24.20
N ARG A 84 -25.63 -4.42 24.17
CA ARG A 84 -24.32 -4.07 24.75
C ARG A 84 -24.42 -3.44 26.14
N GLU A 85 -25.61 -2.99 26.54
CA GLU A 85 -25.81 -2.47 27.90
C GLU A 85 -25.53 -3.58 28.92
N SER A 86 -24.89 -3.23 30.04
CA SER A 86 -24.46 -4.18 31.08
C SER A 86 -25.61 -5.06 31.58
N GLU A 87 -26.82 -4.50 31.70
CA GLU A 87 -28.04 -5.21 32.10
C GLU A 87 -28.31 -6.49 31.30
N PHE A 88 -28.04 -6.46 30.00
CA PHE A 88 -28.15 -7.63 29.12
C PHE A 88 -26.81 -8.36 28.99
N PHE A 89 -25.74 -7.61 28.73
CA PHE A 89 -24.44 -8.16 28.37
C PHE A 89 -23.92 -9.11 29.47
N ASP A 90 -24.11 -8.78 30.74
CA ASP A 90 -23.67 -9.61 31.86
C ASP A 90 -24.48 -10.91 32.01
N LYS A 91 -25.73 -10.92 31.52
CA LYS A 91 -26.65 -12.07 31.56
C LYS A 91 -26.67 -12.89 30.28
N ARG A 92 -25.87 -12.55 29.27
CA ARG A 92 -25.91 -13.18 27.94
C ARG A 92 -25.68 -14.71 27.94
N ASN A 93 -25.01 -15.23 28.98
CA ASN A 93 -24.71 -16.66 29.16
C ASN A 93 -25.80 -17.45 29.90
N THR A 94 -26.86 -16.79 30.38
CA THR A 94 -28.02 -17.49 30.95
C THR A 94 -28.74 -18.30 29.87
N ALA A 95 -29.40 -19.40 30.24
CA ALA A 95 -30.00 -20.33 29.28
C ALA A 95 -30.99 -19.64 28.34
N GLU A 96 -31.83 -18.75 28.87
CA GLU A 96 -32.85 -18.02 28.12
C GLU A 96 -32.23 -16.98 27.17
N CYS A 97 -31.21 -16.23 27.63
CA CYS A 97 -30.53 -15.23 26.82
C CYS A 97 -29.66 -15.87 25.73
N ALA A 98 -28.95 -16.95 26.05
CA ALA A 98 -28.14 -17.69 25.09
C ALA A 98 -29.02 -18.31 23.99
N LEU A 99 -30.17 -18.91 24.37
CA LEU A 99 -31.14 -19.45 23.41
C LEU A 99 -31.69 -18.36 22.49
N PHE A 100 -32.05 -17.19 23.02
CA PHE A 100 -32.46 -16.06 22.19
C PHE A 100 -31.37 -15.63 21.23
N LEU A 101 -30.13 -15.44 21.70
CA LEU A 101 -29.05 -15.00 20.83
C LEU A 101 -28.83 -15.99 19.69
N GLN A 102 -28.85 -17.30 19.99
CA GLN A 102 -28.78 -18.34 18.98
C GLN A 102 -29.95 -18.22 17.97
N LYS A 103 -31.20 -18.13 18.44
CA LYS A 103 -32.37 -18.02 17.55
C LYS A 103 -32.35 -16.73 16.72
N PHE A 104 -31.89 -15.63 17.30
CA PHE A 104 -31.74 -14.34 16.63
C PHE A 104 -30.65 -14.37 15.56
N ALA A 105 -29.51 -15.04 15.82
CA ALA A 105 -28.49 -15.26 14.80
C ALA A 105 -29.06 -15.99 13.60
N VAL A 106 -29.63 -17.16 13.84
CA VAL A 106 -29.98 -18.12 12.80
C VAL A 106 -31.13 -17.63 11.94
N ASN A 107 -32.13 -17.00 12.56
CA ASN A 107 -33.38 -16.66 11.87
C ASN A 107 -33.45 -15.20 11.41
N PHE A 108 -32.48 -14.36 11.80
CA PHE A 108 -32.51 -12.94 11.45
C PHE A 108 -31.15 -12.42 10.98
N VAL A 109 -30.08 -12.62 11.75
CA VAL A 109 -28.76 -12.04 11.42
C VAL A 109 -28.07 -12.77 10.26
N PHE A 110 -28.01 -14.09 10.26
CA PHE A 110 -27.34 -14.86 9.20
C PHE A 110 -28.04 -14.76 7.85
N PRO A 111 -29.39 -14.85 7.74
CA PRO A 111 -30.08 -14.65 6.47
C PRO A 111 -29.82 -13.27 5.87
N LEU A 112 -29.71 -12.23 6.71
CA LEU A 112 -29.31 -10.89 6.26
C LEU A 112 -27.84 -10.86 5.84
N LEU A 113 -26.93 -11.40 6.66
CA LEU A 113 -25.50 -11.34 6.38
C LEU A 113 -25.10 -12.09 5.10
N LEU A 114 -25.82 -13.15 4.75
CA LEU A 114 -25.57 -14.02 3.61
C LEU A 114 -26.36 -13.60 2.36
N HIS A 115 -26.89 -12.37 2.29
CA HIS A 115 -27.66 -11.92 1.14
C HIS A 115 -27.12 -10.63 0.50
N SER A 116 -26.97 -10.62 -0.83
CA SER A 116 -26.32 -9.52 -1.56
C SER A 116 -27.10 -8.20 -1.49
N SER A 117 -28.44 -8.26 -1.44
CA SER A 117 -29.33 -7.08 -1.43
C SER A 117 -29.22 -6.21 -0.17
N VAL A 118 -28.55 -6.69 0.88
CA VAL A 118 -28.41 -5.98 2.17
C VAL A 118 -26.96 -5.65 2.51
N ARG A 119 -26.11 -5.46 1.49
CA ARG A 119 -24.71 -5.02 1.65
C ARG A 119 -24.56 -3.79 2.55
N TYR A 120 -25.50 -2.84 2.49
CA TYR A 120 -25.52 -1.64 3.35
C TYR A 120 -25.65 -1.97 4.85
N LEU A 121 -26.15 -3.14 5.22
CA LEU A 121 -26.28 -3.62 6.61
C LEU A 121 -25.04 -4.37 7.11
N HIS A 122 -24.16 -4.87 6.22
CA HIS A 122 -23.08 -5.79 6.60
C HIS A 122 -22.19 -5.25 7.72
N ARG A 123 -21.86 -3.95 7.73
CA ARG A 123 -21.07 -3.34 8.81
C ARG A 123 -21.81 -3.32 10.15
N ALA A 124 -23.11 -3.03 10.15
CA ALA A 124 -23.92 -3.03 11.36
C ALA A 124 -24.08 -4.46 11.91
N LEU A 125 -24.34 -5.43 11.02
CA LEU A 125 -24.44 -6.86 11.37
C LEU A 125 -23.11 -7.42 11.88
N ALA A 126 -21.97 -7.02 11.28
CA ALA A 126 -20.63 -7.34 11.78
C ALA A 126 -20.44 -6.90 13.22
N THR A 127 -20.87 -5.68 13.50
CA THR A 127 -20.72 -5.00 14.78
C THR A 127 -21.57 -5.70 15.83
N LEU A 128 -22.81 -6.08 15.48
CA LEU A 128 -23.70 -6.90 16.28
C LEU A 128 -23.06 -8.27 16.60
N LEU A 129 -22.62 -9.01 15.57
CA LEU A 129 -22.01 -10.34 15.75
C LEU A 129 -20.79 -10.31 16.67
N ARG A 130 -19.85 -9.40 16.44
CA ARG A 130 -18.60 -9.31 17.23
C ARG A 130 -18.81 -8.95 18.69
N THR A 131 -19.93 -8.32 19.03
CA THR A 131 -20.09 -7.74 20.36
C THR A 131 -21.14 -8.39 21.21
N VAL A 132 -22.09 -9.10 20.61
CA VAL A 132 -23.17 -9.72 21.36
C VAL A 132 -22.99 -11.23 21.47
N TYR A 133 -22.37 -11.87 20.47
CA TYR A 133 -22.31 -13.32 20.40
C TYR A 133 -21.09 -13.89 21.14
N VAL A 134 -21.35 -14.91 21.94
CA VAL A 134 -20.31 -15.81 22.44
C VAL A 134 -20.00 -16.80 21.33
N MET A 135 -18.79 -16.74 20.78
CA MET A 135 -18.37 -17.68 19.74
C MET A 135 -18.31 -19.08 20.36
N SER A 136 -19.14 -19.98 19.83
CA SER A 136 -19.16 -21.40 20.15
C SER A 136 -19.06 -22.22 18.86
N GLU A 137 -18.56 -23.45 18.98
CA GLU A 137 -18.46 -24.38 17.84
C GLU A 137 -19.84 -24.67 17.23
N GLU A 138 -20.90 -24.69 18.04
CA GLU A 138 -22.28 -24.89 17.58
C GLU A 138 -22.75 -23.73 16.70
N LEU A 139 -22.54 -22.48 17.11
CA LEU A 139 -22.93 -21.32 16.32
C LEU A 139 -22.16 -21.25 15.01
N GLU A 140 -20.87 -21.58 15.05
CA GLU A 140 -20.03 -21.67 13.86
C GLU A 140 -20.53 -22.75 12.88
N ALA A 141 -20.87 -23.94 13.38
CA ALA A 141 -21.43 -25.02 12.57
C ALA A 141 -22.75 -24.60 11.91
N VAL A 142 -23.62 -23.88 12.63
CA VAL A 142 -24.87 -23.37 12.07
C VAL A 142 -24.59 -22.30 11.00
N PHE A 143 -23.66 -21.36 11.24
CA PHE A 143 -23.26 -20.38 10.23
C PHE A 143 -22.70 -21.07 8.97
N CYS A 144 -21.87 -22.11 9.14
CA CYS A 144 -21.34 -22.91 8.05
C CYS A 144 -22.47 -23.53 7.21
N ASN A 145 -23.47 -24.13 7.85
CA ASN A 145 -24.61 -24.73 7.15
C ASN A 145 -25.43 -23.67 6.37
N CYS A 146 -25.66 -22.50 6.96
CA CYS A 146 -26.32 -21.38 6.28
C CYS A 146 -25.49 -20.87 5.09
N PHE A 147 -24.17 -20.77 5.25
CA PHE A 147 -23.25 -20.36 4.19
C PHE A 147 -23.28 -21.34 3.01
N VAL A 148 -23.13 -22.64 3.27
CA VAL A 148 -23.12 -23.70 2.26
C VAL A 148 -24.46 -23.74 1.51
N SER A 149 -25.58 -23.72 2.22
CA SER A 149 -26.91 -23.74 1.60
C SER A 149 -27.21 -22.51 0.75
N THR A 150 -26.68 -21.34 1.11
CA THR A 150 -26.96 -20.09 0.40
C THR A 150 -25.99 -19.83 -0.75
N HIS A 151 -24.71 -20.16 -0.59
CA HIS A 151 -23.65 -19.75 -1.54
C HIS A 151 -23.09 -20.87 -2.40
N LEU A 152 -23.27 -22.14 -2.03
CA LEU A 152 -22.66 -23.28 -2.71
C LEU A 152 -23.70 -24.23 -3.30
N GLN A 153 -24.62 -24.75 -2.48
CA GLN A 153 -25.62 -25.73 -2.91
C GLN A 153 -26.43 -25.31 -4.16
N PRO A 154 -26.85 -24.04 -4.34
CA PRO A 154 -27.62 -23.65 -5.53
C PRO A 154 -26.89 -23.84 -6.87
N TRP A 155 -25.57 -24.02 -6.82
CA TRP A 155 -24.68 -24.11 -7.98
C TRP A 155 -24.16 -25.53 -8.23
N ILE A 156 -24.55 -26.50 -7.41
CA ILE A 156 -24.24 -27.92 -7.61
C ILE A 156 -25.37 -28.51 -8.47
N GLN A 157 -25.12 -28.74 -9.75
CA GLN A 157 -26.09 -29.29 -10.70
C GLN A 157 -25.47 -30.42 -11.52
N GLY A 158 -25.82 -31.67 -11.21
CA GLY A 158 -25.39 -32.88 -11.96
C GLY A 158 -23.92 -33.25 -11.83
N THR A 159 -23.03 -32.31 -11.53
CA THR A 159 -21.62 -32.50 -11.18
C THR A 159 -21.41 -32.34 -9.66
N ASN A 160 -20.44 -33.07 -9.08
CA ASN A 160 -20.04 -32.89 -7.67
C ASN A 160 -19.37 -31.53 -7.40
N ARG A 161 -19.03 -30.76 -8.44
CA ARG A 161 -18.41 -29.44 -8.35
C ARG A 161 -19.40 -28.31 -8.69
N PRO A 162 -19.43 -27.21 -7.91
CA PRO A 162 -20.33 -26.09 -8.17
C PRO A 162 -19.82 -25.24 -9.35
N THR A 163 -20.75 -24.74 -10.19
CA THR A 163 -20.41 -23.87 -11.32
C THR A 163 -21.51 -22.85 -11.61
N LEU A 164 -21.11 -21.59 -11.87
CA LEU A 164 -22.00 -20.51 -12.30
C LEU A 164 -22.36 -20.62 -13.78
N LEU A 165 -21.55 -21.35 -14.55
CA LEU A 165 -21.67 -21.47 -16.00
C LEU A 165 -22.62 -22.60 -16.44
N SER A 166 -23.14 -23.42 -15.50
CA SER A 166 -24.13 -24.48 -15.78
C SER A 166 -25.42 -23.97 -16.43
N ARG A 167 -25.77 -22.69 -16.20
CA ARG A 167 -26.98 -22.04 -16.74
C ARG A 167 -26.73 -21.22 -18.01
N HIS A 168 -25.58 -21.41 -18.66
CA HIS A 168 -25.11 -20.58 -19.75
C HIS A 168 -25.70 -21.02 -21.11
N ASP A 169 -26.57 -20.19 -21.70
CA ASP A 169 -26.78 -20.21 -23.15
C ASP A 169 -25.67 -19.38 -23.83
N PRO A 170 -24.79 -19.99 -24.65
CA PRO A 170 -23.69 -19.29 -25.32
C PRO A 170 -24.11 -18.17 -26.25
N SER A 171 -25.40 -18.10 -26.62
CA SER A 171 -25.95 -17.04 -27.46
C SER A 171 -26.29 -15.75 -26.70
N ASN A 172 -26.37 -15.74 -25.36
CA ASN A 172 -26.75 -14.54 -24.60
C ASN A 172 -26.00 -14.37 -23.25
N PRO A 173 -24.75 -13.88 -23.27
CA PRO A 173 -23.91 -13.75 -22.07
C PRO A 173 -24.44 -12.75 -21.03
N LEU A 174 -25.36 -11.85 -21.41
CA LEU A 174 -25.97 -10.86 -20.51
C LEU A 174 -26.91 -11.50 -19.49
N GLN A 175 -27.44 -12.70 -19.75
CA GLN A 175 -28.34 -13.39 -18.82
C GLN A 175 -27.67 -13.76 -17.49
N LEU A 176 -26.34 -13.92 -17.49
CA LEU A 176 -25.58 -14.28 -16.29
C LEU A 176 -25.08 -13.07 -15.49
N LYS A 177 -25.24 -11.85 -16.00
CA LYS A 177 -24.72 -10.63 -15.36
C LYS A 177 -25.20 -10.50 -13.92
N ASP A 178 -26.51 -10.50 -13.72
CA ASP A 178 -27.08 -10.31 -12.38
C ASP A 178 -26.75 -11.50 -11.46
N VAL A 179 -26.72 -12.71 -12.00
CA VAL A 179 -26.37 -13.92 -11.24
C VAL A 179 -24.94 -13.84 -10.70
N ILE A 180 -23.97 -13.59 -11.57
CA ILE A 180 -22.55 -13.53 -11.22
C ILE A 180 -22.28 -12.34 -10.31
N MET A 181 -22.78 -11.15 -10.66
CA MET A 181 -22.55 -9.96 -9.85
C MET A 181 -23.19 -10.06 -8.47
N ASN A 182 -24.39 -10.64 -8.35
CA ASN A 182 -25.01 -10.87 -7.05
C ASN A 182 -24.20 -11.85 -6.20
N TRP A 183 -23.70 -12.93 -6.79
CA TRP A 183 -22.90 -13.91 -6.08
C TRP A 183 -21.56 -13.32 -5.61
N VAL A 184 -20.80 -12.64 -6.48
CA VAL A 184 -19.52 -11.99 -6.13
C VAL A 184 -19.73 -10.91 -5.07
N ASN A 185 -20.78 -10.09 -5.19
CA ASN A 185 -21.13 -9.09 -4.17
C ASN A 185 -21.40 -9.73 -2.81
N CYS A 186 -22.06 -10.89 -2.81
CA CYS A 186 -22.36 -11.60 -1.58
C CYS A 186 -21.11 -12.20 -0.93
N ILE A 187 -20.24 -12.83 -1.72
CA ILE A 187 -18.98 -13.40 -1.23
C ILE A 187 -18.07 -12.29 -0.69
N ASP A 188 -17.85 -11.19 -1.41
CA ASP A 188 -17.06 -10.04 -0.94
C ASP A 188 -17.64 -9.46 0.36
N GLY A 189 -18.94 -9.17 0.35
CA GLY A 189 -19.63 -8.58 1.49
C GLY A 189 -19.58 -9.46 2.74
N THR A 190 -19.78 -10.76 2.58
CA THR A 190 -19.77 -11.73 3.68
C THR A 190 -18.32 -11.95 4.16
N ALA A 191 -17.38 -12.17 3.24
CA ALA A 191 -15.97 -12.41 3.55
C ALA A 191 -15.32 -11.27 4.33
N CYS A 192 -15.56 -10.01 3.93
CA CYS A 192 -15.03 -8.84 4.61
C CYS A 192 -15.46 -8.74 6.08
N VAL A 193 -16.65 -9.23 6.40
CA VAL A 193 -17.27 -9.10 7.72
C VAL A 193 -17.05 -10.34 8.59
N ALA A 194 -17.30 -11.52 8.03
CA ALA A 194 -17.40 -12.77 8.74
C ALA A 194 -16.09 -13.54 8.83
N ILE A 195 -15.10 -13.35 7.92
CA ILE A 195 -13.81 -14.04 8.09
C ILE A 195 -13.13 -13.70 9.43
N PRO A 196 -13.12 -12.45 9.92
CA PRO A 196 -12.60 -12.15 11.26
C PRO A 196 -13.33 -12.82 12.43
N ILE A 197 -14.52 -13.39 12.19
CA ILE A 197 -15.42 -13.95 13.21
C ILE A 197 -15.42 -15.49 13.12
N PHE A 198 -15.61 -16.03 11.91
CA PHE A 198 -15.71 -17.47 11.61
C PHE A 198 -14.66 -17.89 10.57
N PRO A 199 -13.34 -17.70 10.81
CA PRO A 199 -12.31 -17.96 9.81
C PRO A 199 -12.27 -19.41 9.33
N ALA A 200 -12.62 -20.36 10.19
CA ALA A 200 -12.62 -21.79 9.87
C ALA A 200 -13.74 -22.19 8.89
N VAL A 201 -14.88 -21.48 8.88
CA VAL A 201 -15.95 -21.72 7.88
C VAL A 201 -15.43 -21.44 6.48
N PHE A 202 -14.82 -20.26 6.27
CA PHE A 202 -14.28 -19.88 4.96
C PHE A 202 -13.11 -20.76 4.53
N ALA A 203 -12.29 -21.22 5.47
CA ALA A 203 -11.24 -22.19 5.20
C ALA A 203 -11.83 -23.54 4.75
N ARG A 204 -12.82 -24.07 5.48
CA ARG A 204 -13.46 -25.36 5.18
C ARG A 204 -14.19 -25.35 3.83
N THR A 205 -14.85 -24.25 3.49
CA THR A 205 -15.59 -24.12 2.22
C THR A 205 -14.74 -23.55 1.09
N PHE A 206 -13.46 -23.29 1.33
CA PHE A 206 -12.61 -22.56 0.39
C PHE A 206 -12.55 -23.26 -0.97
N CYS A 207 -12.27 -24.56 -0.97
CA CYS A 207 -12.14 -25.33 -2.20
C CYS A 207 -13.44 -25.25 -3.02
N ASP A 208 -14.62 -25.38 -2.40
CA ASP A 208 -15.92 -25.26 -3.08
C ASP A 208 -16.20 -23.87 -3.68
N VAL A 209 -15.63 -22.81 -3.10
CA VAL A 209 -15.78 -21.42 -3.58
C VAL A 209 -14.87 -21.12 -4.77
N VAL A 210 -13.68 -21.73 -4.85
CA VAL A 210 -12.67 -21.50 -5.90
C VAL A 210 -13.22 -21.61 -7.34
N PRO A 211 -13.94 -22.68 -7.75
CA PRO A 211 -14.45 -22.78 -9.13
C PRO A 211 -15.44 -21.67 -9.46
N LEU A 212 -16.25 -21.23 -8.49
CA LEU A 212 -17.22 -20.15 -8.68
C LEU A 212 -16.51 -18.78 -8.83
N LEU A 213 -15.39 -18.57 -8.15
CA LEU A 213 -14.51 -17.41 -8.35
C LEU A 213 -13.88 -17.42 -9.74
N GLY A 214 -13.39 -18.58 -10.20
CA GLY A 214 -12.86 -18.76 -11.55
C GLY A 214 -13.91 -18.48 -12.63
N ASP A 215 -15.09 -19.10 -12.52
CA ASP A 215 -16.21 -18.89 -13.43
C ASP A 215 -16.62 -17.41 -13.51
N SER A 216 -16.67 -16.73 -12.36
CA SER A 216 -16.99 -15.29 -12.29
C SER A 216 -15.97 -14.45 -13.05
N LEU A 217 -14.67 -14.73 -12.85
CA LEU A 217 -13.60 -13.97 -13.48
C LEU A 217 -13.54 -14.23 -14.99
N CYS A 218 -13.67 -15.49 -15.42
CA CYS A 218 -13.78 -15.88 -16.83
C CYS A 218 -14.88 -15.09 -17.53
N TRP A 219 -16.09 -15.09 -16.96
CA TRP A 219 -17.22 -14.37 -17.56
C TRP A 219 -16.98 -12.85 -17.64
N MET A 220 -16.45 -12.24 -16.57
CA MET A 220 -16.20 -10.78 -16.55
C MET A 220 -15.19 -10.36 -17.62
N VAL A 221 -14.08 -11.09 -17.74
CA VAL A 221 -13.04 -10.82 -18.74
C VAL A 221 -13.56 -11.10 -20.14
N ASP A 222 -14.25 -12.21 -20.36
CA ASP A 222 -14.83 -12.54 -21.66
C ASP A 222 -15.85 -11.51 -22.14
N ASN A 223 -16.75 -11.06 -21.25
CA ASN A 223 -17.75 -10.05 -21.56
C ASN A 223 -17.09 -8.70 -21.90
N ALA A 224 -16.08 -8.29 -21.13
CA ALA A 224 -15.29 -7.09 -21.39
C ALA A 224 -14.59 -7.14 -22.76
N CYS A 225 -13.93 -8.25 -23.08
CA CYS A 225 -13.21 -8.42 -24.34
C CYS A 225 -14.14 -8.52 -25.57
N ARG A 226 -15.31 -9.13 -25.46
CA ARG A 226 -16.28 -9.19 -26.58
C ARG A 226 -16.76 -7.81 -27.01
N ARG A 227 -16.95 -6.89 -26.06
CA ARG A 227 -17.48 -5.55 -26.32
C ARG A 227 -16.41 -4.59 -26.83
N SER A 228 -15.15 -4.76 -26.45
CA SER A 228 -14.04 -3.99 -27.04
C SER A 228 -13.84 -4.33 -28.52
N SER A 229 -13.97 -5.61 -28.91
CA SER A 229 -13.89 -6.02 -30.33
C SER A 229 -15.02 -5.47 -31.21
N HIS A 230 -16.19 -5.15 -30.65
CA HIS A 230 -17.30 -4.51 -31.38
C HIS A 230 -17.14 -2.98 -31.51
N ALA A 231 -16.41 -2.33 -30.60
CA ALA A 231 -16.13 -0.89 -30.67
C ALA A 231 -15.06 -0.52 -31.73
N ALA A 232 -14.23 -1.48 -32.13
CA ALA A 232 -13.17 -1.32 -33.12
C ALA A 232 -13.64 -1.03 -34.57
N SER A 233 -14.96 -0.93 -34.82
CA SER A 233 -15.50 -0.51 -36.12
C SER A 233 -15.46 1.01 -36.36
N VAL A 234 -14.95 1.81 -35.41
CA VAL A 234 -14.75 3.26 -35.58
C VAL A 234 -13.32 3.63 -35.14
N PRO A 235 -12.48 4.18 -36.03
CA PRO A 235 -11.09 4.46 -35.74
C PRO A 235 -10.96 5.80 -34.98
N THR A 236 -11.07 5.78 -33.65
CA THR A 236 -10.61 6.90 -32.82
C THR A 236 -10.01 6.38 -31.50
N CYS A 237 -8.71 6.66 -31.33
CA CYS A 237 -7.93 6.77 -30.08
C CYS A 237 -8.24 5.78 -28.94
N GLY A 238 -7.44 4.70 -28.87
CA GLY A 238 -7.17 3.91 -27.67
C GLY A 238 -8.24 2.85 -27.33
N ASP A 239 -7.87 1.57 -27.50
CA ASP A 239 -8.65 0.38 -27.12
C ASP A 239 -8.82 0.22 -25.58
N VAL A 240 -9.12 1.28 -24.84
CA VAL A 240 -9.26 1.22 -23.38
C VAL A 240 -10.69 0.82 -23.02
N LEU A 241 -10.84 -0.21 -22.19
CA LEU A 241 -12.14 -0.61 -21.63
C LEU A 241 -12.68 0.53 -20.76
N LEU A 242 -13.84 1.09 -21.08
CA LEU A 242 -14.46 2.17 -20.30
C LEU A 242 -15.84 1.76 -19.74
N GLY A 243 -16.24 2.41 -18.65
CA GLY A 243 -17.60 2.30 -18.11
C GLY A 243 -17.86 1.08 -17.22
N GLU A 244 -19.03 0.48 -17.42
CA GLU A 244 -19.60 -0.54 -16.52
C GLU A 244 -18.79 -1.86 -16.54
N ASP A 245 -18.37 -2.31 -17.72
CA ASP A 245 -17.63 -3.57 -17.89
C ASP A 245 -16.25 -3.52 -17.23
N LEU A 246 -15.56 -2.37 -17.29
CA LEU A 246 -14.31 -2.17 -16.56
C LEU A 246 -14.54 -2.21 -15.05
N SER A 247 -15.65 -1.65 -14.58
CA SER A 247 -16.01 -1.68 -13.16
C SER A 247 -16.22 -3.11 -12.67
N TYR A 248 -16.79 -3.98 -13.51
CA TYR A 248 -16.95 -5.41 -13.21
C TYR A 248 -15.61 -6.14 -13.14
N VAL A 249 -14.76 -6.00 -14.15
CA VAL A 249 -13.43 -6.65 -14.14
C VAL A 249 -12.60 -6.18 -12.95
N ARG A 250 -12.54 -4.87 -12.69
CA ARG A 250 -11.84 -4.28 -11.54
C ARG A 250 -12.36 -4.82 -10.22
N TYR A 251 -13.69 -4.93 -10.08
CA TYR A 251 -14.30 -5.48 -8.88
C TYR A 251 -13.99 -6.98 -8.72
N GLY A 252 -14.17 -7.76 -9.78
CA GLY A 252 -13.94 -9.20 -9.82
C GLY A 252 -12.51 -9.57 -9.48
N ILE A 253 -11.52 -9.01 -10.19
CA ILE A 253 -10.11 -9.33 -9.93
C ILE A 253 -9.71 -8.97 -8.50
N ARG A 254 -10.18 -7.85 -7.96
CA ARG A 254 -9.92 -7.48 -6.56
C ARG A 254 -10.46 -8.53 -5.58
N VAL A 255 -11.70 -8.98 -5.77
CA VAL A 255 -12.34 -9.97 -4.89
C VAL A 255 -11.63 -11.32 -5.00
N VAL A 256 -11.42 -11.81 -6.23
CA VAL A 256 -10.80 -13.11 -6.50
C VAL A 256 -9.37 -13.13 -5.96
N THR A 257 -8.53 -12.16 -6.33
CA THR A 257 -7.14 -12.10 -5.85
C THR A 257 -7.07 -12.03 -4.33
N THR A 258 -7.92 -11.21 -3.68
CA THR A 258 -7.94 -11.10 -2.21
C THR A 258 -8.35 -12.42 -1.54
N TYR A 259 -9.37 -13.10 -2.08
CA TYR A 259 -9.89 -14.33 -1.50
C TYR A 259 -8.90 -15.50 -1.68
N ILE A 260 -8.36 -15.68 -2.89
CA ILE A 260 -7.36 -16.72 -3.20
C ILE A 260 -6.09 -16.49 -2.38
N HIS A 261 -5.53 -15.28 -2.39
CA HIS A 261 -4.28 -15.00 -1.69
C HIS A 261 -4.40 -15.22 -0.17
N LYS A 262 -5.58 -14.99 0.43
CA LYS A 262 -5.83 -15.20 1.86
C LYS A 262 -5.82 -16.67 2.29
N PHE A 263 -6.23 -17.57 1.40
CA PHE A 263 -6.40 -18.99 1.67
C PHE A 263 -5.53 -19.86 0.75
N LEU A 264 -4.50 -19.28 0.14
CA LEU A 264 -3.61 -19.94 -0.81
C LEU A 264 -3.01 -21.23 -0.26
N TYR A 265 -2.69 -21.24 1.04
CA TYR A 265 -2.16 -22.40 1.76
C TYR A 265 -3.06 -23.64 1.71
N LEU A 266 -4.38 -23.47 1.52
CA LEU A 266 -5.31 -24.60 1.37
C LEU A 266 -5.26 -25.20 -0.04
N LEU A 267 -5.00 -24.39 -1.08
CA LEU A 267 -4.73 -24.94 -2.41
C LEU A 267 -3.39 -25.67 -2.42
N GLU A 268 -2.37 -25.10 -1.78
CA GLU A 268 -1.07 -25.76 -1.61
C GLU A 268 -1.25 -27.12 -0.94
N GLU A 269 -1.97 -27.19 0.19
CA GLU A 269 -2.20 -28.44 0.91
C GLU A 269 -2.83 -29.52 0.01
N GLN A 270 -3.81 -29.16 -0.81
CA GLN A 270 -4.41 -30.10 -1.77
C GLN A 270 -3.46 -30.50 -2.89
N VAL A 271 -2.60 -29.60 -3.37
CA VAL A 271 -1.65 -29.95 -4.43
C VAL A 271 -0.52 -30.83 -3.87
N CYS A 272 -0.01 -30.55 -2.69
CA CYS A 272 1.09 -31.27 -2.07
C CYS A 272 0.69 -32.62 -1.46
N ASN A 273 -0.50 -32.70 -0.85
CA ASN A 273 -0.92 -33.87 -0.07
C ASN A 273 -2.17 -34.58 -0.61
N GLY A 274 -2.85 -34.00 -1.61
CA GLY A 274 -4.09 -34.57 -2.16
C GLY A 274 -3.84 -35.82 -3.00
N ASP A 275 -4.88 -36.65 -3.13
CA ASP A 275 -4.84 -37.81 -4.01
C ASP A 275 -4.90 -37.41 -5.51
N ASP A 276 -4.64 -38.36 -6.41
CA ASP A 276 -4.63 -38.10 -7.85
C ASP A 276 -5.97 -37.52 -8.38
N GLY A 277 -7.08 -37.88 -7.72
CA GLY A 277 -8.42 -37.38 -8.07
C GLY A 277 -8.59 -35.92 -7.64
N GLU A 278 -8.24 -35.59 -6.40
CA GLU A 278 -8.24 -34.23 -5.85
C GLU A 278 -7.31 -33.32 -6.65
N LEU A 279 -6.11 -33.80 -6.99
CA LEU A 279 -5.16 -33.05 -7.81
C LEU A 279 -5.71 -32.75 -9.20
N ALA A 280 -6.40 -33.69 -9.85
CA ALA A 280 -7.05 -33.46 -11.14
C ALA A 280 -8.14 -32.37 -11.06
N VAL A 281 -8.92 -32.34 -9.97
CA VAL A 281 -9.92 -31.30 -9.73
C VAL A 281 -9.26 -29.94 -9.53
N VAL A 282 -8.21 -29.87 -8.70
CA VAL A 282 -7.49 -28.62 -8.44
C VAL A 282 -6.87 -28.08 -9.72
N LYS A 283 -6.28 -28.93 -10.57
CA LYS A 283 -5.76 -28.52 -11.88
C LYS A 283 -6.84 -27.86 -12.75
N GLN A 284 -8.05 -28.41 -12.75
CA GLN A 284 -9.17 -27.80 -13.48
C GLN A 284 -9.52 -26.41 -12.94
N ASP A 285 -9.56 -26.25 -11.62
CA ASP A 285 -9.84 -24.97 -10.97
C ASP A 285 -8.74 -23.93 -11.24
N LEU A 286 -7.47 -24.35 -11.21
CA LEU A 286 -6.32 -23.49 -11.55
C LEU A 286 -6.39 -23.00 -12.99
N CYS A 287 -6.78 -23.84 -13.95
CA CYS A 287 -7.00 -23.42 -15.34
C CYS A 287 -8.05 -22.30 -15.43
N ARG A 288 -9.15 -22.40 -14.66
CA ARG A 288 -10.22 -21.38 -14.63
C ARG A 288 -9.79 -20.06 -14.00
N LEU A 289 -8.83 -20.07 -13.07
CA LEU A 289 -8.27 -18.84 -12.48
C LEU A 289 -7.19 -18.22 -13.36
N LEU A 290 -6.30 -19.04 -13.95
CA LEU A 290 -5.16 -18.57 -14.73
C LEU A 290 -5.58 -18.04 -16.09
N SER A 291 -6.46 -18.73 -16.82
CA SER A 291 -6.87 -18.34 -18.18
C SER A 291 -7.31 -16.87 -18.31
N PRO A 292 -8.27 -16.36 -17.49
CA PRO A 292 -8.66 -14.96 -17.57
C PRO A 292 -7.54 -14.01 -17.10
N SER A 293 -6.74 -14.40 -16.11
CA SER A 293 -5.66 -13.58 -15.55
C SER A 293 -4.51 -13.39 -16.54
N LEU A 294 -4.12 -14.46 -17.25
CA LEU A 294 -3.14 -14.41 -18.33
C LEU A 294 -3.67 -13.56 -19.49
N SER A 295 -4.94 -13.74 -19.86
CA SER A 295 -5.60 -12.93 -20.90
C SER A 295 -5.58 -11.43 -20.55
N MET A 296 -5.78 -11.07 -19.27
CA MET A 296 -5.68 -9.67 -18.83
C MET A 296 -4.28 -9.09 -19.05
N LEU A 297 -3.22 -9.87 -18.79
CA LEU A 297 -1.83 -9.41 -18.94
C LEU A 297 -1.37 -9.34 -20.41
N SER A 298 -1.95 -10.17 -21.28
CA SER A 298 -1.66 -10.21 -22.73
C SER A 298 -2.42 -9.17 -23.56
N LEU A 299 -3.37 -8.43 -23.00
CA LEU A 299 -4.21 -7.48 -23.74
C LEU A 299 -4.00 -6.03 -23.29
N ASN A 300 -3.82 -5.11 -24.26
CA ASN A 300 -3.62 -3.66 -24.02
C ASN A 300 -4.89 -2.92 -23.54
N VAL A 301 -5.98 -3.64 -23.30
CA VAL A 301 -7.32 -3.07 -23.02
C VAL A 301 -7.52 -2.77 -21.53
N PHE A 302 -6.77 -3.43 -20.65
CA PHE A 302 -6.96 -3.37 -19.21
C PHE A 302 -6.09 -2.30 -18.55
N PRO A 303 -6.65 -1.49 -17.62
CA PRO A 303 -5.87 -0.50 -16.92
C PRO A 303 -4.97 -1.14 -15.87
N LYS A 304 -3.94 -0.38 -15.50
CA LYS A 304 -2.91 -0.74 -14.53
C LYS A 304 -3.40 -1.40 -13.24
N ASP A 305 -4.49 -0.94 -12.64
CA ASP A 305 -4.97 -1.48 -11.38
C ASP A 305 -5.54 -2.90 -11.52
N VAL A 306 -6.19 -3.19 -12.66
CA VAL A 306 -6.61 -4.54 -13.04
C VAL A 306 -5.39 -5.42 -13.30
N LEU A 307 -4.43 -4.92 -14.08
CA LEU A 307 -3.20 -5.65 -14.40
C LEU A 307 -2.42 -6.03 -13.13
N ASN A 308 -2.26 -5.11 -12.17
CA ASN A 308 -1.57 -5.42 -10.90
C ASN A 308 -2.29 -6.53 -10.11
N GLY A 309 -3.63 -6.54 -10.12
CA GLY A 309 -4.43 -7.59 -9.47
C GLY A 309 -4.27 -8.95 -10.16
N ALA A 310 -4.24 -8.97 -11.49
CA ALA A 310 -3.98 -10.17 -12.29
C ALA A 310 -2.55 -10.67 -12.11
N GLY A 311 -1.57 -9.78 -12.14
CA GLY A 311 -0.16 -10.08 -11.88
C GLY A 311 0.04 -10.76 -10.54
N LEU A 312 -0.51 -10.20 -9.45
CA LEU A 312 -0.44 -10.80 -8.12
C LEU A 312 -1.11 -12.18 -8.03
N LEU A 313 -2.23 -12.38 -8.73
CA LEU A 313 -2.92 -13.67 -8.77
C LEU A 313 -2.08 -14.73 -9.51
N VAL A 314 -1.55 -14.40 -10.70
CA VAL A 314 -0.66 -15.30 -11.46
C VAL A 314 0.58 -15.63 -10.63
N SER A 315 1.20 -14.64 -9.97
CA SER A 315 2.35 -14.87 -9.09
C SER A 315 2.04 -15.79 -7.91
N SER A 316 0.85 -15.66 -7.30
CA SER A 316 0.42 -16.51 -6.18
C SER A 316 0.18 -17.95 -6.63
N LEU A 317 -0.36 -18.16 -7.84
CA LEU A 317 -0.62 -19.50 -8.37
C LEU A 317 0.66 -20.16 -8.93
N LEU A 318 1.61 -19.37 -9.44
CA LEU A 318 2.91 -19.86 -9.94
C LEU A 318 3.79 -20.48 -8.83
N THR A 319 3.58 -20.06 -7.58
CA THR A 319 4.39 -20.45 -6.41
C THR A 319 3.66 -21.43 -5.49
N LEU A 320 2.60 -22.07 -6.00
CA LEU A 320 1.63 -22.83 -5.21
C LEU A 320 2.19 -24.15 -4.68
N ARG A 321 2.89 -24.97 -5.50
CA ARG A 321 3.53 -26.22 -5.06
C ARG A 321 5.02 -26.05 -4.78
N THR A 322 5.74 -25.44 -5.72
CA THR A 322 7.19 -25.22 -5.61
C THR A 322 7.52 -23.76 -5.81
N CYS A 323 8.25 -23.20 -4.85
CA CYS A 323 8.89 -21.89 -4.99
C CYS A 323 10.28 -22.09 -5.64
N ASP A 324 10.30 -22.62 -6.87
CA ASP A 324 11.53 -22.96 -7.59
C ASP A 324 12.17 -21.71 -8.23
N GLY A 325 13.39 -21.39 -7.80
CA GLY A 325 14.12 -20.21 -8.28
C GLY A 325 14.45 -20.25 -9.78
N SER A 326 14.68 -21.45 -10.35
CA SER A 326 15.02 -21.62 -11.77
C SER A 326 13.81 -21.38 -12.66
N LEU A 327 12.64 -21.87 -12.25
CA LEU A 327 11.36 -21.59 -12.90
C LEU A 327 11.05 -20.09 -12.87
N LEU A 328 11.16 -19.46 -11.70
CA LEU A 328 10.90 -18.02 -11.56
C LEU A 328 11.88 -17.18 -12.39
N LEU A 329 13.16 -17.58 -12.46
CA LEU A 329 14.16 -16.94 -13.32
C LEU A 329 13.76 -17.02 -14.79
N ASP A 330 13.42 -18.20 -15.31
CA ASP A 330 13.06 -18.38 -16.71
C ASP A 330 11.76 -17.66 -17.08
N VAL A 331 10.76 -17.66 -16.20
CA VAL A 331 9.53 -16.89 -16.37
C VAL A 331 9.83 -15.39 -16.45
N CYS A 332 10.68 -14.86 -15.56
CA CYS A 332 11.09 -13.45 -15.61
C CYS A 332 11.90 -13.13 -16.87
N ARG A 333 12.72 -14.07 -17.36
CA ARG A 333 13.47 -13.90 -18.63
C ARG A 333 12.55 -13.86 -19.84
N CYS A 334 11.44 -14.58 -19.82
CA CYS A 334 10.42 -14.49 -20.87
C CYS A 334 9.72 -13.12 -20.89
N CYS A 335 9.73 -12.40 -19.76
CA CYS A 335 9.22 -11.04 -19.67
C CYS A 335 10.22 -9.95 -20.12
N VAL A 336 11.43 -10.34 -20.54
CA VAL A 336 12.43 -9.42 -21.11
C VAL A 336 12.10 -9.21 -22.58
N THR A 337 11.69 -7.99 -22.93
CA THR A 337 11.40 -7.66 -24.33
C THR A 337 12.70 -7.65 -25.13
N SER A 338 12.85 -8.54 -26.10
CA SER A 338 13.87 -8.41 -27.14
C SER A 338 13.55 -7.17 -27.97
N ASP A 339 14.41 -6.17 -27.89
CA ASP A 339 14.29 -4.88 -28.57
C ASP A 339 14.06 -5.05 -30.09
N SER A 340 12.87 -4.69 -30.56
CA SER A 340 12.74 -3.90 -31.79
C SER A 340 11.60 -2.87 -31.61
N PRO A 341 11.89 -1.56 -31.64
CA PRO A 341 10.89 -0.49 -31.54
C PRO A 341 9.96 -0.38 -32.76
N GLU A 342 10.07 -1.28 -33.74
CA GLU A 342 9.37 -1.20 -35.03
C GLU A 342 8.24 -2.25 -35.17
N GLY A 343 7.93 -2.97 -34.09
CA GLY A 343 7.01 -4.11 -34.09
C GLY A 343 5.77 -3.99 -33.21
N GLU A 344 5.24 -2.78 -32.90
CA GLU A 344 3.89 -2.67 -32.32
C GLU A 344 2.78 -3.16 -33.30
N GLY A 345 3.16 -3.57 -34.51
CA GLY A 345 2.27 -4.01 -35.58
C GLY A 345 2.28 -5.52 -35.88
N SER A 346 2.30 -6.41 -34.89
CA SER A 346 1.85 -7.81 -35.09
C SER A 346 1.73 -8.62 -33.80
N VAL A 347 1.07 -8.10 -32.76
CA VAL A 347 0.34 -9.04 -31.89
C VAL A 347 -0.72 -9.66 -32.79
N PRO A 348 -0.81 -10.99 -32.97
CA PRO A 348 -1.92 -11.57 -33.70
C PRO A 348 -3.17 -11.11 -32.96
N HIS A 349 -3.90 -10.17 -33.56
CA HIS A 349 -5.26 -9.90 -33.16
C HIS A 349 -5.97 -11.24 -33.29
N ILE A 350 -6.15 -11.95 -32.18
CA ILE A 350 -7.00 -13.12 -32.12
C ILE A 350 -8.40 -12.59 -32.43
N ARG A 351 -8.74 -12.57 -33.73
CA ARG A 351 -10.11 -12.36 -34.17
C ARG A 351 -10.89 -13.55 -33.63
N ARG A 352 -11.57 -13.35 -32.51
CA ARG A 352 -12.33 -14.41 -31.83
C ARG A 352 -13.43 -14.88 -32.79
N GLY A 353 -13.31 -16.14 -33.20
CA GLY A 353 -14.00 -16.76 -34.33
C GLY A 353 -13.23 -17.99 -34.84
N ASP A 354 -11.92 -18.02 -34.59
CA ASP A 354 -11.06 -19.17 -34.86
C ASP A 354 -11.01 -20.13 -33.65
N ASN A 355 -11.81 -21.21 -33.70
CA ASN A 355 -11.91 -22.19 -32.62
C ASN A 355 -10.55 -22.85 -32.28
N ASP A 356 -9.63 -22.90 -33.24
CA ASP A 356 -8.33 -23.52 -33.07
C ASP A 356 -7.38 -22.67 -32.21
N ALA A 357 -7.44 -21.33 -32.32
CA ALA A 357 -6.62 -20.43 -31.49
C ALA A 357 -7.04 -20.48 -30.00
N MET A 358 -8.34 -20.59 -29.72
CA MET A 358 -8.84 -20.75 -28.36
C MET A 358 -8.44 -22.10 -27.76
N ARG A 359 -8.55 -23.18 -28.53
CA ARG A 359 -8.11 -24.53 -28.10
C ARG A 359 -6.61 -24.59 -27.84
N GLN A 360 -5.80 -23.90 -28.65
CA GLN A 360 -4.35 -23.80 -28.41
C GLN A 360 -4.04 -23.07 -27.10
N MET A 361 -4.71 -21.96 -26.81
CA MET A 361 -4.54 -21.24 -25.53
C MET A 361 -4.95 -22.11 -24.33
N GLU A 362 -6.09 -22.81 -24.41
CA GLU A 362 -6.52 -23.73 -23.36
C GLU A 362 -5.53 -24.89 -23.15
N GLY A 363 -4.94 -25.40 -24.23
CA GLY A 363 -3.86 -26.39 -24.17
C GLY A 363 -2.62 -25.87 -23.45
N ARG A 364 -2.15 -24.66 -23.80
CA ARG A 364 -1.00 -24.01 -23.16
C ARG A 364 -1.21 -23.76 -21.67
N VAL A 365 -2.39 -23.28 -21.28
CA VAL A 365 -2.72 -23.04 -19.86
C VAL A 365 -2.74 -24.37 -19.09
N ARG A 366 -3.24 -25.45 -19.70
CA ARG A 366 -3.23 -26.78 -19.08
C ARG A 366 -1.81 -27.30 -18.88
N ASP A 367 -0.96 -27.20 -19.90
CA ASP A 367 0.46 -27.57 -19.81
C ASP A 367 1.18 -26.74 -18.74
N LEU A 368 0.89 -25.44 -18.65
CA LEU A 368 1.41 -24.59 -17.58
C LEU A 368 0.95 -25.10 -16.21
N VAL A 369 -0.35 -25.36 -16.01
CA VAL A 369 -0.89 -25.88 -14.75
C VAL A 369 -0.29 -27.23 -14.36
N ASP A 370 -0.05 -28.11 -15.34
CA ASP A 370 0.65 -29.38 -15.11
C ASP A 370 2.06 -29.14 -14.55
N LEU A 371 2.78 -28.16 -15.11
CA LEU A 371 4.10 -27.77 -14.63
C LEU A 371 4.05 -27.14 -13.22
N LEU A 372 3.06 -26.28 -12.94
CA LEU A 372 2.88 -25.65 -11.62
C LEU A 372 2.58 -26.66 -10.52
N CYS A 373 1.88 -27.73 -10.87
CA CYS A 373 1.52 -28.81 -9.94
C CYS A 373 2.56 -29.94 -9.89
N SER A 374 3.69 -29.81 -10.59
CA SER A 374 4.76 -30.81 -10.62
C SER A 374 5.62 -30.78 -9.35
N ASP A 375 5.97 -31.97 -8.84
CA ASP A 375 6.95 -32.14 -7.77
C ASP A 375 8.34 -31.66 -8.14
N ASN A 376 8.70 -31.74 -9.41
CA ASN A 376 10.00 -31.32 -9.91
C ASN A 376 9.86 -30.70 -11.31
N PRO A 377 9.58 -29.39 -11.37
CA PRO A 377 9.42 -28.67 -12.63
C PRO A 377 10.64 -28.80 -13.56
N GLN A 378 11.85 -28.86 -13.00
CA GLN A 378 13.09 -29.02 -13.77
C GLN A 378 13.11 -30.36 -14.50
N ARG A 379 12.79 -31.45 -13.80
CA ARG A 379 12.73 -32.79 -14.38
C ARG A 379 11.64 -32.89 -15.44
N ASP A 380 10.47 -32.32 -15.18
CA ASP A 380 9.33 -32.42 -16.09
C ASP A 380 9.56 -31.62 -17.37
N VAL A 381 10.19 -30.44 -17.29
CA VAL A 381 10.61 -29.67 -18.47
C VAL A 381 11.65 -30.41 -19.30
N LEU A 382 12.59 -31.11 -18.67
CA LEU A 382 13.58 -31.93 -19.37
C LEU A 382 12.94 -33.14 -20.07
N GLN A 383 11.89 -33.72 -19.48
CA GLN A 383 11.19 -34.89 -20.04
C GLN A 383 10.15 -34.50 -21.09
N ARG A 384 9.51 -33.33 -20.96
CA ARG A 384 8.47 -32.80 -21.83
C ARG A 384 8.84 -31.38 -22.31
N PRO A 385 9.62 -31.24 -23.40
CA PRO A 385 10.03 -29.94 -23.93
C PRO A 385 8.86 -29.01 -24.28
N SER A 386 7.69 -29.56 -24.62
CA SER A 386 6.46 -28.79 -24.89
C SER A 386 6.01 -27.94 -23.69
N LEU A 387 6.30 -28.36 -22.44
CA LEU A 387 5.99 -27.57 -21.25
C LEU A 387 6.78 -26.27 -21.20
N ARG A 388 8.04 -26.31 -21.67
CA ARG A 388 8.89 -25.12 -21.78
C ARG A 388 8.40 -24.17 -22.86
N GLU A 389 7.97 -24.71 -24.00
CA GLU A 389 7.37 -23.93 -25.08
C GLU A 389 6.09 -23.24 -24.59
N ALA A 390 5.19 -23.98 -23.93
CA ALA A 390 3.98 -23.40 -23.33
C ALA A 390 4.29 -22.29 -22.33
N LEU A 391 5.29 -22.46 -21.47
CA LEU A 391 5.77 -21.42 -20.55
C LEU A 391 6.28 -20.19 -21.33
N HIS A 392 7.18 -20.39 -22.29
CA HIS A 392 7.77 -19.30 -23.05
C HIS A 392 6.70 -18.53 -23.85
N GLU A 393 5.83 -19.22 -24.57
CA GLU A 393 4.75 -18.63 -25.36
C GLU A 393 3.73 -17.88 -24.49
N THR A 394 3.45 -18.38 -23.27
CA THR A 394 2.50 -17.73 -22.37
C THR A 394 3.06 -16.40 -21.85
N PHE A 395 4.26 -16.41 -21.28
CA PHE A 395 4.82 -15.22 -20.62
C PHE A 395 5.39 -14.20 -21.61
N SER A 396 5.87 -14.61 -22.79
CA SER A 396 6.29 -13.68 -23.84
C SER A 396 5.12 -12.97 -24.54
N SER A 397 3.89 -13.49 -24.39
CA SER A 397 2.69 -12.87 -24.95
C SER A 397 2.17 -11.67 -24.18
N PHE A 398 2.75 -11.36 -23.01
CA PHE A 398 2.28 -10.25 -22.20
C PHE A 398 2.63 -8.91 -22.85
N THR A 399 1.77 -7.92 -22.60
CA THR A 399 2.06 -6.53 -22.95
C THR A 399 3.19 -6.01 -22.06
N SER A 400 3.87 -4.91 -22.43
CA SER A 400 4.90 -4.31 -21.55
C SER A 400 4.34 -3.98 -20.15
N ASN A 401 3.09 -3.51 -20.08
CA ASN A 401 2.41 -3.27 -18.81
C ASN A 401 2.06 -4.58 -18.07
N GLY A 402 1.69 -5.64 -18.80
CA GLY A 402 1.49 -6.98 -18.27
C GLY A 402 2.77 -7.57 -17.66
N HIS A 403 3.90 -7.45 -18.34
CA HIS A 403 5.22 -7.84 -17.83
C HIS A 403 5.53 -7.16 -16.49
N PHE A 404 5.39 -5.83 -16.42
CA PHE A 404 5.62 -5.08 -15.18
C PHE A 404 4.62 -5.43 -14.08
N ALA A 405 3.33 -5.60 -14.40
CA ALA A 405 2.33 -5.99 -13.42
C ALA A 405 2.61 -7.37 -12.82
N PHE A 406 3.02 -8.33 -13.64
CA PHE A 406 3.43 -9.65 -13.21
C PHE A 406 4.70 -9.63 -12.34
N MET A 407 5.76 -8.94 -12.78
CA MET A 407 7.00 -8.79 -11.98
C MET A 407 6.73 -8.13 -10.62
N LYS A 408 5.89 -7.10 -10.57
CA LYS A 408 5.45 -6.48 -9.31
C LYS A 408 4.66 -7.45 -8.44
N GLY A 409 3.78 -8.26 -9.04
CA GLY A 409 3.06 -9.33 -8.36
C GLY A 409 4.01 -10.31 -7.68
N LEU A 410 5.05 -10.76 -8.39
CA LEU A 410 6.07 -11.67 -7.87
C LEU A 410 6.83 -11.07 -6.69
N LEU A 411 7.33 -9.83 -6.85
CA LEU A 411 8.06 -9.13 -5.80
C LEU A 411 7.21 -8.96 -4.54
N SER A 412 5.94 -8.55 -4.70
CA SER A 412 5.02 -8.39 -3.57
C SER A 412 4.70 -9.73 -2.90
N HIS A 413 4.48 -10.79 -3.68
CA HIS A 413 4.13 -12.11 -3.16
C HIS A 413 5.30 -12.74 -2.37
N LEU A 414 6.53 -12.58 -2.88
CA LEU A 414 7.74 -13.20 -2.34
C LEU A 414 8.50 -12.31 -1.33
N SER A 415 7.89 -11.21 -0.89
CA SER A 415 8.48 -10.30 0.12
C SER A 415 8.49 -10.91 1.54
N THR A 416 7.73 -11.98 1.76
CA THR A 416 7.64 -12.70 3.03
C THR A 416 7.80 -14.20 2.79
N PRO A 417 8.21 -15.00 3.80
CA PRO A 417 8.24 -16.45 3.68
C PRO A 417 6.86 -16.99 3.31
N LEU A 418 6.79 -17.76 2.23
CA LEU A 418 5.62 -18.51 1.82
C LEU A 418 5.57 -19.84 2.58
N HIS A 419 4.35 -20.29 2.88
CA HIS A 419 4.08 -21.66 3.35
C HIS A 419 4.86 -22.05 4.63
N ASN A 420 5.21 -21.04 5.45
CA ASN A 420 6.11 -21.16 6.60
C ASN A 420 7.50 -21.76 6.26
N SER A 421 7.91 -21.75 4.99
CA SER A 421 9.19 -22.25 4.52
C SER A 421 10.21 -21.12 4.44
N ILE A 422 11.30 -21.24 5.20
CA ILE A 422 12.43 -20.30 5.16
C ILE A 422 13.12 -20.31 3.80
N SER A 423 13.09 -21.44 3.07
CA SER A 423 13.72 -21.54 1.75
C SER A 423 13.03 -20.69 0.68
N SER A 424 11.79 -20.26 0.89
CA SER A 424 11.11 -19.32 -0.01
C SER A 424 11.58 -17.87 0.18
N LEU A 425 12.15 -17.54 1.35
CA LEU A 425 12.58 -16.19 1.68
C LEU A 425 13.77 -15.79 0.82
N GLY A 426 13.61 -14.68 0.09
CA GLY A 426 14.65 -14.17 -0.80
C GLY A 426 14.94 -15.08 -1.99
N VAL A 427 14.00 -15.93 -2.42
CA VAL A 427 14.20 -16.84 -3.57
C VAL A 427 14.67 -16.10 -4.84
N LEU A 428 14.15 -14.89 -5.08
CA LEU A 428 14.52 -14.06 -6.24
C LEU A 428 15.91 -13.42 -6.12
N LEU A 429 16.50 -13.48 -4.91
CA LEU A 429 17.83 -12.95 -4.58
C LEU A 429 18.92 -14.04 -4.61
N ARG A 430 18.52 -15.31 -4.76
CA ARG A 430 19.44 -16.46 -4.78
C ARG A 430 20.10 -16.59 -6.15
N PRO A 431 21.44 -16.74 -6.22
CA PRO A 431 22.11 -17.10 -7.46
C PRO A 431 21.59 -18.45 -7.96
N THR A 432 20.95 -18.44 -9.13
CA THR A 432 20.22 -19.60 -9.65
C THR A 432 20.57 -19.83 -11.12
N MET A 433 20.56 -21.10 -11.55
CA MET A 433 20.77 -21.49 -12.95
C MET A 433 19.42 -21.58 -13.68
N PRO A 434 19.35 -21.24 -14.98
CA PRO A 434 18.17 -21.47 -15.81
C PRO A 434 17.74 -22.95 -15.85
N LEU A 435 16.47 -23.26 -16.12
CA LEU A 435 15.95 -24.64 -16.15
C LEU A 435 16.67 -25.53 -17.17
N VAL A 436 17.22 -24.93 -18.23
CA VAL A 436 18.08 -25.61 -19.21
C VAL A 436 19.27 -24.70 -19.53
N GLY A 437 20.49 -25.20 -19.29
CA GLY A 437 21.72 -24.53 -19.74
C GLY A 437 21.65 -24.30 -21.25
N GLY A 438 21.94 -23.07 -21.70
CA GLY A 438 21.73 -22.67 -23.09
C GLY A 438 22.46 -23.57 -24.10
N CYS A 439 21.76 -24.55 -24.66
CA CYS A 439 22.09 -25.19 -25.92
C CYS A 439 21.23 -24.54 -27.01
N SER A 440 21.61 -23.33 -27.41
CA SER A 440 21.11 -22.69 -28.62
C SER A 440 22.27 -21.97 -29.28
N SER A 441 22.64 -22.50 -30.43
CA SER A 441 23.75 -22.09 -31.29
C SER A 441 23.59 -20.66 -31.81
N SER A 442 24.18 -19.69 -31.12
CA SER A 442 24.62 -18.42 -31.72
C SER A 442 25.63 -17.72 -30.81
N SER A 443 26.92 -17.95 -31.11
CA SER A 443 28.06 -17.05 -30.88
C SER A 443 28.03 -16.12 -29.65
N SER A 444 28.16 -16.68 -28.44
CA SER A 444 28.90 -16.11 -27.29
C SER A 444 28.84 -17.06 -26.10
N ALA A 445 29.25 -18.31 -26.32
CA ALA A 445 29.31 -19.37 -25.31
C ALA A 445 30.52 -19.22 -24.37
N SER A 446 30.67 -18.05 -23.75
CA SER A 446 31.61 -17.83 -22.65
C SER A 446 30.92 -17.08 -21.51
N SER A 447 30.76 -17.76 -20.36
CA SER A 447 30.59 -17.19 -18.99
C SER A 447 29.20 -16.80 -18.42
N ARG A 448 28.06 -17.40 -18.81
CA ARG A 448 26.83 -17.16 -18.01
C ARG A 448 26.78 -18.09 -16.79
N GLY A 449 27.38 -17.62 -15.68
CA GLY A 449 27.26 -18.22 -14.35
C GLY A 449 25.86 -18.05 -13.74
N ALA A 450 25.70 -18.45 -12.47
CA ALA A 450 24.45 -18.30 -11.74
C ALA A 450 23.97 -16.83 -11.72
N MET A 451 22.69 -16.60 -11.99
CA MET A 451 22.08 -15.27 -12.10
C MET A 451 21.14 -15.01 -10.92
N VAL A 452 20.95 -13.73 -10.59
CA VAL A 452 19.99 -13.27 -9.59
C VAL A 452 18.85 -12.52 -10.28
N THR A 453 17.63 -13.06 -10.19
CA THR A 453 16.45 -12.56 -10.91
C THR A 453 16.19 -11.06 -10.70
N VAL A 454 16.32 -10.57 -9.47
CA VAL A 454 16.04 -9.15 -9.16
C VAL A 454 17.02 -8.20 -9.83
N TYR A 455 18.33 -8.44 -9.71
CA TYR A 455 19.36 -7.49 -10.16
C TYR A 455 19.78 -7.71 -11.61
N ASP A 456 19.73 -8.96 -12.11
CA ASP A 456 20.20 -9.30 -13.45
C ASP A 456 19.09 -9.29 -14.50
N VAL A 457 17.81 -9.32 -14.08
CA VAL A 457 16.66 -9.39 -15.00
C VAL A 457 15.67 -8.24 -14.75
N ILE A 458 15.08 -8.15 -13.55
CA ILE A 458 13.97 -7.21 -13.29
C ILE A 458 14.42 -5.75 -13.37
N ILE A 459 15.47 -5.37 -12.64
CA ILE A 459 15.96 -3.97 -12.63
C ILE A 459 16.42 -3.51 -14.02
N PRO A 460 17.28 -4.27 -14.76
CA PRO A 460 17.68 -3.88 -16.11
C PRO A 460 16.49 -3.71 -17.07
N THR A 461 15.51 -4.61 -16.98
CA THR A 461 14.29 -4.55 -17.81
C THR A 461 13.45 -3.32 -17.47
N ALA A 462 13.26 -3.01 -16.19
CA ALA A 462 12.52 -1.79 -15.81
C ALA A 462 13.26 -0.52 -16.22
N LYS A 463 14.59 -0.51 -16.09
CA LYS A 463 15.43 0.65 -16.44
C LYS A 463 15.33 1.03 -17.92
N SER A 464 15.29 0.06 -18.84
CA SER A 464 15.18 0.36 -20.27
C SER A 464 13.91 1.16 -20.60
N TYR A 465 12.82 0.91 -19.89
CA TYR A 465 11.54 1.61 -20.06
C TYR A 465 11.40 2.90 -19.24
N CYS A 466 12.39 3.28 -18.44
CA CYS A 466 12.34 4.51 -17.63
C CYS A 466 12.68 5.78 -18.45
N SER A 467 13.16 5.63 -19.68
CA SER A 467 13.50 6.75 -20.56
C SER A 467 12.26 7.56 -20.99
N ALA A 468 12.44 8.85 -21.28
CA ALA A 468 11.35 9.75 -21.69
C ALA A 468 10.78 9.44 -23.08
N LEU A 469 11.38 8.52 -23.83
CA LEU A 469 10.95 8.12 -25.18
C LEU A 469 9.80 7.10 -25.17
N HIS A 470 9.50 6.48 -24.02
CA HIS A 470 8.43 5.48 -23.90
C HIS A 470 7.09 6.10 -23.50
N VAL A 471 6.00 5.38 -23.80
CA VAL A 471 4.62 5.73 -23.42
C VAL A 471 4.56 6.03 -21.91
N PRO A 472 3.96 7.17 -21.48
CA PRO A 472 3.96 7.60 -20.08
C PRO A 472 3.48 6.54 -19.08
N ASP A 473 2.43 5.78 -19.43
CA ASP A 473 1.87 4.74 -18.57
C ASP A 473 2.84 3.55 -18.39
N THR A 474 3.49 3.11 -19.46
CA THR A 474 4.48 2.03 -19.43
C THR A 474 5.73 2.46 -18.67
N ARG A 475 6.21 3.68 -18.91
CA ARG A 475 7.28 4.30 -18.14
C ARG A 475 6.94 4.30 -16.64
N PHE A 476 5.72 4.71 -16.29
CA PHE A 476 5.26 4.73 -14.90
C PHE A 476 5.12 3.33 -14.27
N MET A 477 4.75 2.31 -15.04
CA MET A 477 4.76 0.91 -14.59
C MET A 477 6.17 0.39 -14.34
N ALA A 478 7.13 0.71 -15.22
CA ALA A 478 8.53 0.35 -15.06
C ALA A 478 9.12 0.98 -13.77
N ILE A 479 8.88 2.27 -13.58
CA ILE A 479 9.27 3.00 -12.37
C ILE A 479 8.70 2.37 -11.10
N GLN A 480 7.40 2.05 -11.08
CA GLN A 480 6.80 1.36 -9.93
C GLN A 480 7.34 -0.06 -9.71
N THR A 481 7.87 -0.69 -10.75
CA THR A 481 8.53 -1.98 -10.63
C THR A 481 9.85 -1.83 -9.89
N ILE A 482 10.65 -0.80 -10.19
CA ILE A 482 11.86 -0.45 -9.42
C ILE A 482 11.51 -0.16 -7.96
N ASP A 483 10.47 0.62 -7.71
CA ASP A 483 9.97 0.88 -6.35
C ASP A 483 9.56 -0.41 -5.62
N SER A 484 8.88 -1.33 -6.33
CA SER A 484 8.49 -2.63 -5.77
C SER A 484 9.71 -3.52 -5.47
N VAL A 485 10.78 -3.42 -6.26
CA VAL A 485 12.05 -4.12 -5.99
C VAL A 485 12.65 -3.62 -4.68
N ILE A 486 12.69 -2.31 -4.45
CA ILE A 486 13.26 -1.74 -3.22
C ILE A 486 12.45 -2.20 -2.00
N HIS A 487 11.12 -2.14 -2.07
CA HIS A 487 10.25 -2.62 -0.97
C HIS A 487 10.40 -4.13 -0.72
N HIS A 488 10.60 -4.92 -1.79
CA HIS A 488 10.88 -6.35 -1.67
C HIS A 488 12.20 -6.59 -0.95
N LEU A 489 13.29 -5.92 -1.35
CA LEU A 489 14.59 -6.02 -0.68
C LEU A 489 14.50 -5.60 0.79
N SER A 490 13.82 -4.48 1.07
CA SER A 490 13.62 -3.94 2.42
C SER A 490 12.90 -4.97 3.30
N SER A 491 11.81 -5.54 2.79
CA SER A 491 11.01 -6.55 3.50
C SER A 491 11.79 -7.84 3.73
N VAL A 492 12.50 -8.35 2.71
CA VAL A 492 13.26 -9.59 2.80
C VAL A 492 14.41 -9.45 3.80
N PHE A 493 15.25 -8.41 3.69
CA PHE A 493 16.38 -8.24 4.61
C PHE A 493 15.95 -7.90 6.03
N THR A 494 14.86 -7.15 6.21
CA THR A 494 14.28 -6.94 7.54
C THR A 494 13.79 -8.25 8.14
N CYS A 495 13.11 -9.10 7.35
CA CYS A 495 12.68 -10.41 7.78
C CYS A 495 13.86 -11.32 8.13
N ILE A 496 14.95 -11.29 7.36
CA ILE A 496 16.18 -12.05 7.66
C ILE A 496 16.82 -11.55 8.97
N ALA A 497 16.97 -10.24 9.16
CA ALA A 497 17.51 -9.67 10.40
C ALA A 497 16.69 -10.12 11.61
N ASP A 498 15.36 -9.98 11.54
CA ASP A 498 14.45 -10.35 12.62
C ASP A 498 14.47 -11.87 12.92
N LEU A 499 14.75 -12.73 11.93
CA LEU A 499 14.89 -14.18 12.12
C LEU A 499 16.27 -14.56 12.71
N LEU A 500 17.32 -13.80 12.40
CA LEU A 500 18.68 -14.02 12.94
C LEU A 500 18.84 -13.50 14.37
N GLU A 501 18.10 -12.46 14.75
CA GLU A 501 18.04 -11.96 16.13
C GLU A 501 17.41 -13.04 17.05
N ALA A 502 18.22 -13.65 17.91
CA ALA A 502 17.72 -14.65 18.86
C ALA A 502 16.62 -14.03 19.78
N PRO A 503 15.61 -14.81 20.22
CA PRO A 503 14.65 -14.35 21.23
C PRO A 503 15.32 -14.25 22.61
N GLY A 504 16.20 -13.26 22.79
CA GLY A 504 16.96 -13.00 23.99
C GLY A 504 16.63 -11.63 24.58
N LYS A 505 15.87 -11.62 25.69
CA LYS A 505 15.72 -10.52 26.66
C LYS A 505 15.52 -9.10 26.10
N VAL A 506 14.51 -8.86 25.26
CA VAL A 506 14.05 -7.48 24.98
C VAL A 506 12.64 -7.30 25.51
N THR A 507 12.53 -6.64 26.67
CA THR A 507 11.30 -6.23 27.35
C THR A 507 10.67 -4.97 26.74
N THR A 508 10.59 -4.86 25.41
CA THR A 508 9.86 -3.75 24.77
C THR A 508 8.86 -4.26 23.71
N PRO A 509 7.55 -3.96 23.86
CA PRO A 509 6.49 -4.58 23.05
C PRO A 509 6.27 -3.91 21.68
N LYS A 510 7.25 -3.20 21.11
CA LYS A 510 7.03 -2.35 19.92
C LYS A 510 7.71 -2.81 18.62
N GLY A 511 8.62 -3.80 18.64
CA GLY A 511 9.35 -4.23 17.43
C GLY A 511 8.77 -5.44 16.66
N VAL A 512 8.06 -6.35 17.33
CA VAL A 512 7.70 -7.67 16.74
C VAL A 512 6.36 -7.61 15.96
N LYS A 513 6.24 -6.73 14.96
CA LYS A 513 5.08 -6.70 14.05
C LYS A 513 5.32 -7.44 12.73
N ALA A 514 6.56 -7.52 12.25
CA ALA A 514 6.89 -8.19 10.98
C ALA A 514 6.68 -9.71 11.06
N LEU A 515 7.06 -10.34 12.17
CA LEU A 515 6.91 -11.78 12.40
C LEU A 515 5.45 -12.27 12.38
N ARG A 516 4.47 -11.38 12.64
CA ARG A 516 3.03 -11.73 12.65
C ARG A 516 2.33 -11.65 11.29
N LYS A 517 2.96 -11.08 10.26
CA LYS A 517 2.30 -10.85 8.96
C LYS A 517 2.34 -12.05 7.99
N GLY A 518 3.29 -12.97 8.13
CA GLY A 518 3.43 -14.14 7.24
C GLY A 518 3.49 -15.49 7.96
N LEU A 519 4.10 -15.57 9.14
CA LEU A 519 4.16 -16.79 9.94
C LEU A 519 2.94 -16.87 10.84
N ARG A 520 1.89 -17.59 10.40
CA ARG A 520 0.90 -18.14 11.34
C ARG A 520 1.57 -19.28 12.13
N SER A 521 2.58 -18.96 12.94
CA SER A 521 3.12 -19.93 13.89
C SER A 521 2.24 -19.94 15.12
N THR A 522 1.30 -20.88 15.17
CA THR A 522 0.62 -21.32 16.41
C THR A 522 1.56 -22.09 17.34
N HIS A 523 2.84 -22.25 16.97
CA HIS A 523 3.84 -22.96 17.76
C HIS A 523 5.01 -22.05 18.17
N LYS A 524 5.66 -22.47 19.27
CA LYS A 524 6.81 -21.85 19.95
C LYS A 524 7.83 -21.21 18.98
N PRO A 525 8.58 -20.17 19.41
CA PRO A 525 9.65 -19.59 18.60
C PRO A 525 10.61 -20.68 18.12
N ARG A 526 10.59 -20.98 16.82
CA ARG A 526 11.48 -21.94 16.18
C ARG A 526 12.85 -21.28 16.05
N THR A 527 13.85 -21.86 16.68
CA THR A 527 15.25 -21.50 16.46
C THR A 527 15.70 -21.99 15.09
N LEU A 528 16.29 -21.11 14.28
CA LEU A 528 16.90 -21.46 13.01
C LEU A 528 18.01 -22.51 13.20
N THR A 529 18.07 -23.48 12.30
CA THR A 529 19.21 -24.40 12.18
C THR A 529 20.43 -23.69 11.61
N GLU A 530 21.62 -24.22 11.86
CA GLU A 530 22.86 -23.63 11.33
C GLU A 530 22.91 -23.67 9.78
N ALA A 531 22.33 -24.69 9.17
CA ALA A 531 22.19 -24.78 7.71
C ALA A 531 21.28 -23.67 7.15
N GLU A 532 20.12 -23.42 7.77
CA GLU A 532 19.22 -22.33 7.39
C GLU A 532 19.89 -20.95 7.57
N ARG A 533 20.70 -20.78 8.64
CA ARG A 533 21.49 -19.55 8.84
C ARG A 533 22.53 -19.34 7.76
N GLN A 534 23.27 -20.39 7.40
CA GLN A 534 24.24 -20.35 6.30
C GLN A 534 23.57 -20.02 4.98
N GLU A 535 22.44 -20.66 4.66
CA GLU A 535 21.65 -20.40 3.45
C GLU A 535 21.19 -18.94 3.35
N LEU A 536 20.70 -18.35 4.45
CA LEU A 536 20.31 -16.94 4.50
C LEU A 536 21.52 -16.00 4.40
N SER A 537 22.66 -16.37 4.98
CA SER A 537 23.89 -15.56 4.94
C SER A 537 24.43 -15.33 3.53
N VAL A 538 24.21 -16.27 2.61
CA VAL A 538 24.62 -16.15 1.20
C VAL A 538 23.96 -14.93 0.52
N LEU A 539 22.75 -14.54 0.95
CA LEU A 539 21.99 -13.45 0.32
C LEU A 539 22.58 -12.05 0.55
N PHE A 540 23.42 -11.88 1.58
CA PHE A 540 23.95 -10.56 1.97
C PHE A 540 25.47 -10.52 2.17
N THR A 541 26.17 -11.59 1.75
CA THR A 541 27.65 -11.69 1.77
C THR A 541 28.31 -11.20 0.48
N ASN A 542 27.70 -11.44 -0.69
CA ASN A 542 28.16 -10.89 -1.98
C ASN A 542 27.22 -9.77 -2.48
N THR A 543 27.43 -8.54 -2.01
CA THR A 543 26.51 -7.41 -2.30
C THR A 543 26.95 -6.50 -3.43
N THR A 544 27.97 -6.86 -4.21
CA THR A 544 28.48 -5.96 -5.28
C THR A 544 27.41 -5.66 -6.35
N ALA A 545 26.74 -6.70 -6.84
CA ALA A 545 25.63 -6.57 -7.79
C ALA A 545 24.41 -5.88 -7.17
N LEU A 546 24.07 -6.22 -5.92
CA LEU A 546 22.99 -5.56 -5.17
C LEU A 546 23.24 -4.06 -4.99
N ASN A 547 24.46 -3.68 -4.58
CA ASN A 547 24.83 -2.27 -4.40
C ASN A 547 24.77 -1.50 -5.74
N ARG A 548 25.24 -2.11 -6.83
CA ARG A 548 25.09 -1.52 -8.18
C ARG A 548 23.62 -1.31 -8.51
N ALA A 549 22.79 -2.32 -8.28
CA ALA A 549 21.36 -2.27 -8.58
C ALA A 549 20.62 -1.23 -7.73
N LEU A 550 20.96 -1.08 -6.44
CA LEU A 550 20.46 -0.01 -5.57
C LEU A 550 20.92 1.38 -6.03
N SER A 551 22.16 1.52 -6.48
CA SER A 551 22.67 2.77 -7.06
C SER A 551 21.90 3.14 -8.32
N GLU A 552 21.71 2.19 -9.24
CA GLU A 552 20.94 2.40 -10.47
C GLU A 552 19.48 2.76 -10.18
N ALA A 553 18.84 2.09 -9.22
CA ALA A 553 17.49 2.43 -8.78
C ALA A 553 17.43 3.84 -8.18
N THR A 554 18.42 4.21 -7.37
CA THR A 554 18.54 5.54 -6.77
C THR A 554 18.69 6.62 -7.84
N GLU A 555 19.54 6.40 -8.86
CA GLU A 555 19.70 7.33 -9.98
C GLU A 555 18.39 7.55 -10.73
N VAL A 556 17.64 6.49 -11.01
CA VAL A 556 16.32 6.58 -11.68
C VAL A 556 15.33 7.35 -10.81
N ILE A 557 15.24 7.05 -9.51
CA ILE A 557 14.34 7.73 -8.57
C ILE A 557 14.68 9.21 -8.45
N MET A 558 15.96 9.53 -8.25
CA MET A 558 16.43 10.91 -8.12
C MET A 558 16.24 11.70 -9.41
N GLY A 559 16.49 11.07 -10.57
CA GLY A 559 16.30 11.69 -11.89
C GLY A 559 14.87 12.13 -12.15
N MET A 560 13.88 11.47 -11.55
CA MET A 560 12.46 11.84 -11.68
C MET A 560 12.01 12.95 -10.75
N TRP A 561 12.71 13.21 -9.64
CA TRP A 561 12.31 14.26 -8.70
C TRP A 561 12.40 15.67 -9.30
N ASP A 562 13.15 15.84 -10.39
CA ASP A 562 13.28 17.10 -11.13
C ASP A 562 12.50 17.11 -12.46
N ASP A 563 11.75 16.04 -12.79
CA ASP A 563 10.86 16.01 -13.95
C ASP A 563 9.58 16.80 -13.64
N SER A 564 9.50 18.03 -14.16
CA SER A 564 8.38 18.94 -13.93
C SER A 564 7.07 18.52 -14.62
N THR A 565 7.09 17.49 -15.47
CA THR A 565 5.90 17.00 -16.19
C THR A 565 5.10 15.97 -15.39
N GLN A 566 5.60 15.52 -14.24
CA GLN A 566 5.00 14.41 -13.50
C GLN A 566 4.16 14.89 -12.30
N HIS A 567 2.83 14.91 -12.48
CA HIS A 567 1.87 15.06 -11.37
C HIS A 567 1.86 13.86 -10.39
N VAL A 568 2.66 12.82 -10.63
CA VAL A 568 2.58 11.51 -9.96
C VAL A 568 3.87 11.13 -9.19
N ALA A 569 4.76 12.09 -8.89
CA ALA A 569 5.98 11.82 -8.12
C ALA A 569 5.73 11.51 -6.62
N GLY A 570 4.50 11.71 -6.13
CA GLY A 570 4.07 11.45 -4.74
C GLY A 570 4.47 10.08 -4.15
N PRO A 571 4.26 8.95 -4.85
CA PRO A 571 4.61 7.61 -4.35
C PRO A 571 6.12 7.33 -4.29
N LEU A 572 6.93 8.04 -5.08
CA LEU A 572 8.37 7.75 -5.22
C LEU A 572 9.23 8.48 -4.18
N TYR A 573 8.64 9.37 -3.39
CA TYR A 573 9.34 10.03 -2.29
C TYR A 573 9.67 9.07 -1.14
N GLY A 574 8.84 8.04 -0.93
CA GLY A 574 9.13 6.96 0.02
C GLY A 574 10.20 5.97 -0.45
N ALA A 575 10.40 5.84 -1.76
CA ALA A 575 11.30 4.84 -2.34
C ALA A 575 12.76 5.04 -1.87
N TYR A 576 13.25 6.28 -1.78
CA TYR A 576 14.62 6.53 -1.31
C TYR A 576 14.78 6.27 0.18
N SER A 577 13.77 6.54 1.02
CA SER A 577 13.80 6.12 2.43
C SER A 577 13.86 4.60 2.58
N GLU A 578 13.18 3.87 1.69
CA GLU A 578 13.25 2.41 1.65
C GLU A 578 14.61 1.91 1.15
N VAL A 579 15.29 2.61 0.22
CA VAL A 579 16.69 2.29 -0.16
C VAL A 579 17.60 2.39 1.07
N LEU A 580 17.47 3.45 1.86
CA LEU A 580 18.25 3.59 3.11
C LEU A 580 17.87 2.50 4.13
N ALA A 581 16.59 2.11 4.21
CA ALA A 581 16.14 1.02 5.06
C ALA A 581 16.75 -0.33 4.63
N VAL A 582 16.90 -0.59 3.33
CA VAL A 582 17.62 -1.76 2.81
C VAL A 582 19.07 -1.79 3.31
N HIS A 583 19.79 -0.66 3.21
CA HIS A 583 21.16 -0.57 3.71
C HIS A 583 21.25 -0.78 5.23
N ALA A 584 20.31 -0.22 6.00
CA ALA A 584 20.23 -0.44 7.44
C ALA A 584 19.94 -1.91 7.80
N ALA A 585 19.01 -2.56 7.08
CA ALA A 585 18.69 -3.98 7.27
C ALA A 585 19.87 -4.88 6.91
N LEU A 586 20.59 -4.61 5.82
CA LEU A 586 21.82 -5.32 5.45
C LEU A 586 22.90 -5.21 6.54
N LYS A 587 23.07 -4.00 7.11
CA LYS A 587 24.01 -3.78 8.22
C LYS A 587 23.62 -4.61 9.45
N ARG A 588 22.33 -4.64 9.80
CA ARG A 588 21.80 -5.51 10.87
C ARG A 588 22.09 -6.98 10.59
N CYS A 589 21.79 -7.49 9.39
CA CYS A 589 22.05 -8.88 9.02
C CYS A 589 23.54 -9.25 9.16
N ARG A 590 24.45 -8.37 8.70
CA ARG A 590 25.89 -8.61 8.77
C ARG A 590 26.42 -8.66 10.20
N ALA A 591 25.91 -7.81 11.09
CA ALA A 591 26.30 -7.80 12.50
C ALA A 591 25.93 -9.10 13.25
N LEU A 592 25.03 -9.91 12.68
CA LEU A 592 24.51 -11.13 13.30
C LEU A 592 25.19 -12.42 12.77
N ILE A 593 26.16 -12.32 11.86
CA ILE A 593 26.95 -13.47 11.38
C ILE A 593 28.10 -13.78 12.37
N PRO A 594 28.37 -15.05 12.71
CA PRO A 594 29.53 -15.45 13.50
C PRO A 594 30.87 -15.10 12.82
N GLU A 595 31.82 -14.55 13.59
CA GLU A 595 33.15 -14.07 13.15
C GLU A 595 34.01 -15.12 12.42
N ASN A 596 33.68 -16.41 12.51
CA ASN A 596 34.39 -17.52 11.84
C ASN A 596 34.07 -17.66 10.35
N SER A 597 33.12 -16.88 9.83
CA SER A 597 32.82 -16.80 8.41
C SER A 597 33.79 -15.77 7.82
N GLY A 598 34.69 -16.15 6.92
CA GLY A 598 35.73 -15.27 6.32
C GLY A 598 35.24 -14.05 5.52
N ALA A 599 34.05 -13.53 5.81
CA ALA A 599 33.36 -12.41 5.20
C ALA A 599 33.75 -11.03 5.75
N GLN A 600 34.72 -10.93 6.68
CA GLN A 600 35.20 -9.63 7.17
C GLN A 600 36.03 -8.84 6.13
N LEU A 601 36.49 -9.47 5.04
CA LEU A 601 37.34 -8.80 4.04
C LEU A 601 36.61 -7.83 3.09
N GLY A 602 35.29 -7.66 3.21
CA GLY A 602 34.46 -6.86 2.29
C GLY A 602 33.91 -5.54 2.85
N MET A 603 34.42 -5.02 3.97
CA MET A 603 33.89 -3.80 4.63
C MET A 603 34.10 -2.48 3.86
N GLN A 604 34.59 -2.51 2.60
CA GLN A 604 34.91 -1.28 1.85
C GLN A 604 33.73 -0.64 1.10
N ASN A 605 32.57 -1.30 0.99
CA ASN A 605 31.39 -0.78 0.26
C ASN A 605 30.14 -0.65 1.15
N GLU A 606 30.29 -0.18 2.39
CA GLU A 606 29.13 0.32 3.15
C GLU A 606 28.71 1.67 2.55
N LEU A 607 27.40 1.89 2.36
CA LEU A 607 26.90 3.19 1.94
C LEU A 607 27.30 4.19 3.02
N ASP A 608 28.29 5.02 2.74
CA ASP A 608 28.72 6.01 3.70
C ASP A 608 27.64 7.11 3.73
N MET A 609 26.81 7.04 4.79
CA MET A 609 25.77 8.03 5.07
C MET A 609 26.36 9.45 5.12
N VAL A 610 27.65 9.54 5.47
CA VAL A 610 28.40 10.78 5.52
C VAL A 610 28.74 11.30 4.13
N GLU A 611 29.31 10.47 3.25
CA GLU A 611 29.55 10.84 1.84
C GLU A 611 28.24 11.19 1.14
N THR A 612 27.18 10.44 1.44
CA THR A 612 25.83 10.67 0.91
C THR A 612 25.28 12.03 1.34
N LEU A 613 25.37 12.37 2.63
CA LEU A 613 24.99 13.69 3.13
C LEU A 613 25.76 14.80 2.42
N HIS A 614 27.09 14.67 2.30
CA HIS A 614 27.93 15.65 1.63
C HIS A 614 27.55 15.82 0.15
N ALA A 615 27.29 14.72 -0.56
CA ALA A 615 26.83 14.73 -1.94
C ALA A 615 25.48 15.43 -2.10
N ILE A 616 24.52 15.16 -1.20
CA ILE A 616 23.20 15.82 -1.20
C ILE A 616 23.34 17.32 -0.94
N LEU A 617 24.17 17.72 0.03
CA LEU A 617 24.38 19.13 0.36
C LEU A 617 24.98 19.93 -0.81
N LEU A 618 25.81 19.29 -1.66
CA LEU A 618 26.37 19.88 -2.89
C LEU A 618 25.34 20.09 -4.01
N LEU A 619 24.16 19.44 -3.95
CA LEU A 619 23.13 19.67 -4.96
C LEU A 619 22.62 21.12 -4.90
N PRO A 620 22.26 21.73 -6.05
CA PRO A 620 21.67 23.08 -6.08
C PRO A 620 20.39 23.17 -5.24
N ASN A 621 20.20 24.27 -4.51
CA ASN A 621 19.03 24.49 -3.64
C ASN A 621 17.69 24.59 -4.39
N GLU A 622 17.73 24.73 -5.71
CA GLU A 622 16.55 24.79 -6.57
C GLU A 622 16.02 23.41 -6.97
N ARG A 623 16.83 22.35 -6.77
CA ARG A 623 16.44 20.98 -7.10
C ARG A 623 15.55 20.41 -6.02
N ARG A 624 14.37 19.93 -6.40
CA ARG A 624 13.42 19.32 -5.47
C ARG A 624 13.96 18.02 -4.89
N GLY A 625 14.75 17.29 -5.68
CA GLY A 625 15.40 16.05 -5.27
C GLY A 625 16.34 16.20 -4.05
N LYS A 626 16.96 17.37 -3.85
CA LYS A 626 17.81 17.64 -2.67
C LYS A 626 17.04 17.47 -1.37
N TYR A 627 15.87 18.09 -1.27
CA TYR A 627 15.07 18.10 -0.04
C TYR A 627 14.45 16.74 0.26
N HIS A 628 14.06 15.99 -0.77
CA HIS A 628 13.56 14.62 -0.58
C HIS A 628 14.67 13.65 -0.14
N ALA A 629 15.86 13.79 -0.70
CA ALA A 629 17.02 13.04 -0.24
C ALA A 629 17.36 13.37 1.23
N LEU A 630 17.32 14.65 1.60
CA LEU A 630 17.49 15.08 3.01
C LEU A 630 16.39 14.52 3.92
N LEU A 631 15.12 14.52 3.51
CA LEU A 631 14.01 13.96 4.29
C LEU A 631 14.23 12.49 4.64
N ALA A 632 14.65 11.69 3.66
CA ALA A 632 14.94 10.28 3.85
C ALA A 632 16.18 10.07 4.72
N LEU A 633 17.24 10.83 4.49
CA LEU A 633 18.47 10.76 5.30
C LEU A 633 18.17 11.09 6.77
N LEU A 634 17.30 12.07 7.01
CA LEU A 634 16.79 12.45 8.34
C LEU A 634 15.86 11.41 8.97
N ASP A 635 15.52 10.28 8.34
CA ASP A 635 14.90 9.13 9.04
C ASP A 635 15.93 8.20 9.66
N VAL A 636 17.14 8.16 9.10
CA VAL A 636 18.13 7.12 9.40
C VAL A 636 19.31 7.67 10.19
N VAL A 637 19.75 8.91 9.93
CA VAL A 637 20.91 9.52 10.61
C VAL A 637 20.52 10.02 12.00
N GLU A 638 21.33 9.73 13.02
CA GLU A 638 21.13 10.27 14.36
C GLU A 638 21.52 11.75 14.44
N VAL A 639 20.85 12.51 15.30
CA VAL A 639 21.08 13.96 15.43
C VAL A 639 22.55 14.30 15.75
N PRO A 640 23.23 13.63 16.70
CA PRO A 640 24.63 13.94 16.98
C PRO A 640 25.53 13.75 15.76
N GLN A 641 25.32 12.67 15.01
CA GLN A 641 26.07 12.38 13.78
C GLN A 641 25.79 13.43 12.69
N LEU A 642 24.54 13.84 12.51
CA LEU A 642 24.16 14.89 11.57
C LEU A 642 24.91 16.20 11.87
N ILE A 643 24.93 16.64 13.14
CA ILE A 643 25.56 17.89 13.55
C ILE A 643 27.08 17.87 13.32
N VAL A 644 27.75 16.76 13.68
CA VAL A 644 29.19 16.58 13.45
C VAL A 644 29.53 16.67 11.96
N GLU A 645 28.72 16.06 11.09
CA GLU A 645 28.98 16.08 9.65
C GLU A 645 28.65 17.42 8.99
N LEU A 646 27.60 18.11 9.42
CA LEU A 646 27.35 19.49 8.99
C LEU A 646 28.53 20.39 9.35
N ARG A 647 29.08 20.26 10.57
CA ARG A 647 30.28 21.00 11.00
C ARG A 647 31.46 20.75 10.08
N ARG A 648 31.71 19.47 9.76
CA ARG A 648 32.80 19.07 8.86
C ARG A 648 32.61 19.64 7.45
N TYR A 649 31.40 19.54 6.90
CA TYR A 649 31.05 20.04 5.57
C TYR A 649 31.26 21.56 5.44
N TYR A 650 30.68 22.35 6.36
CA TYR A 650 30.75 23.81 6.28
C TYR A 650 32.15 24.34 6.60
N THR A 651 32.91 23.67 7.47
CA THR A 651 34.34 23.99 7.67
C THR A 651 35.13 23.80 6.37
N GLN A 652 34.90 22.71 5.64
CA GLN A 652 35.56 22.47 4.35
C GLN A 652 35.15 23.50 3.28
N GLN A 653 33.87 23.88 3.21
CA GLN A 653 33.42 24.93 2.30
C GLN A 653 34.05 26.29 2.60
N LYS A 654 34.11 26.67 3.88
CA LYS A 654 34.74 27.93 4.33
C LYS A 654 36.22 27.97 3.93
N ILE A 655 36.95 26.86 4.11
CA ILE A 655 38.35 26.73 3.67
C ILE A 655 38.50 26.88 2.15
N ARG A 656 37.62 26.26 1.35
CA ARG A 656 37.65 26.37 -0.13
C ARG A 656 37.36 27.79 -0.64
N HIS A 657 36.43 28.50 0.00
CA HIS A 657 36.13 29.89 -0.37
C HIS A 657 37.24 30.87 0.03
N HIS A 658 38.01 30.58 1.08
CA HIS A 658 39.16 31.38 1.48
C HIS A 658 40.44 31.09 0.69
N SER A 659 40.59 29.90 0.08
CA SER A 659 41.74 29.61 -0.80
C SER A 659 41.76 30.42 -2.10
N ASP A 660 40.61 30.95 -2.55
CA ASP A 660 40.52 31.84 -3.72
C ASP A 660 40.76 33.33 -3.40
N ARG A 661 40.86 33.69 -2.12
CA ARG A 661 41.14 35.06 -1.65
C ARG A 661 42.32 35.03 -0.69
N ASN A 662 43.52 35.33 -1.20
CA ASN A 662 44.77 35.47 -0.43
C ASN A 662 44.55 35.88 1.02
N ALA A 663 44.64 34.93 1.96
CA ALA A 663 44.64 35.23 3.38
C ALA A 663 45.43 34.18 4.16
N SER A 664 46.57 34.62 4.69
CA SER A 664 47.20 34.04 5.87
C SER A 664 46.28 34.30 7.06
N GLY A 665 45.59 33.26 7.52
CA GLY A 665 44.74 33.31 8.71
C GLY A 665 44.56 31.91 9.26
N THR A 666 44.59 31.78 10.59
CA THR A 666 44.33 30.56 11.35
C THR A 666 43.08 29.83 10.85
N LYS A 667 43.15 28.51 10.67
CA LYS A 667 42.03 27.64 10.30
C LYS A 667 40.96 27.70 11.39
N GLU A 668 40.02 28.64 11.30
CA GLU A 668 38.87 28.69 12.20
C GLU A 668 37.89 27.57 11.84
N GLU A 669 37.75 26.60 12.74
CA GLU A 669 36.70 25.57 12.65
C GLU A 669 35.33 26.19 12.91
N VAL A 670 34.33 25.79 12.11
CA VAL A 670 32.94 26.21 12.27
C VAL A 670 32.37 25.54 13.54
N SER A 671 31.62 26.28 14.36
CA SER A 671 30.96 25.69 15.53
C SER A 671 29.75 24.83 15.14
N GLU A 672 29.29 23.94 16.03
CA GLU A 672 28.10 23.11 15.77
C GLU A 672 26.82 23.93 15.55
N VAL A 673 26.67 25.02 16.31
CA VAL A 673 25.56 25.98 16.19
C VAL A 673 25.62 26.70 14.84
N GLU A 674 26.81 27.17 14.43
CA GLU A 674 27.00 27.87 13.15
C GLU A 674 26.76 26.92 11.96
N ALA A 675 27.19 25.67 12.05
CA ALA A 675 26.93 24.67 11.02
C ALA A 675 25.44 24.36 10.85
N LEU A 676 24.71 24.23 11.97
CA LEU A 676 23.26 24.04 11.95
C LEU A 676 22.54 25.28 11.42
N ARG A 677 23.01 26.48 11.76
CA ARG A 677 22.49 27.75 11.25
C ARG A 677 22.62 27.85 9.74
N GLU A 678 23.78 27.50 9.17
CA GLU A 678 23.99 27.48 7.72
C GLU A 678 23.12 26.44 7.01
N PHE A 679 22.94 25.26 7.62
CA PHE A 679 22.00 24.26 7.12
C PHE A 679 20.55 24.78 7.09
N VAL A 680 20.11 25.40 8.18
CA VAL A 680 18.77 26.01 8.27
C VAL A 680 18.63 27.17 7.28
N ARG A 681 19.65 28.01 7.11
CA ARG A 681 19.66 29.09 6.12
C ARG A 681 19.50 28.55 4.69
N MET A 682 20.15 27.43 4.37
CA MET A 682 19.97 26.73 3.09
C MET A 682 18.52 26.28 2.91
N LEU A 683 17.88 25.68 3.91
CA LEU A 683 16.47 25.30 3.84
C LEU A 683 15.55 26.52 3.68
N LEU A 684 15.79 27.59 4.45
CA LEU A 684 15.01 28.83 4.41
C LEU A 684 15.09 29.51 3.03
N SER A 685 16.21 29.38 2.31
CA SER A 685 16.34 29.88 0.93
C SER A 685 15.34 29.22 -0.04
N GLY A 686 14.91 27.99 0.26
CA GLY A 686 13.89 27.28 -0.50
C GLY A 686 12.47 27.80 -0.29
N ALA A 687 12.18 28.53 0.80
CA ALA A 687 10.82 28.97 1.16
C ALA A 687 10.19 29.87 0.08
N VAL A 688 11.00 30.68 -0.61
CA VAL A 688 10.54 31.61 -1.66
C VAL A 688 10.38 30.97 -3.04
N ASN A 689 10.78 29.70 -3.20
CA ASN A 689 10.67 29.00 -4.47
C ASN A 689 9.42 28.09 -4.46
N PRO A 690 8.43 28.34 -5.33
CA PRO A 690 7.17 27.58 -5.34
C PRO A 690 7.36 26.09 -5.69
N LYS A 691 8.47 25.71 -6.33
CA LYS A 691 8.78 24.32 -6.69
C LYS A 691 9.28 23.49 -5.51
N VAL A 692 9.96 24.12 -4.54
CA VAL A 692 10.68 23.40 -3.46
C VAL A 692 10.26 23.81 -2.05
N GLY A 693 9.59 24.95 -1.88
CA GLY A 693 9.24 25.50 -0.56
C GLY A 693 8.52 24.50 0.34
N SER A 694 7.55 23.75 -0.18
CA SER A 694 6.88 22.70 0.59
C SER A 694 7.82 21.59 1.06
N ALA A 695 8.71 21.09 0.19
CA ALA A 695 9.63 20.00 0.53
C ALA A 695 10.73 20.48 1.49
N ALA A 696 11.28 21.68 1.27
CA ALA A 696 12.23 22.32 2.17
C ALA A 696 11.63 22.56 3.56
N GLY A 697 10.36 22.96 3.61
CA GLY A 697 9.56 23.10 4.82
C GLY A 697 9.41 21.82 5.64
N GLU A 698 9.15 20.69 4.96
CA GLU A 698 9.08 19.38 5.61
C GLU A 698 10.44 18.94 6.17
N VAL A 699 11.54 19.16 5.43
CA VAL A 699 12.92 18.92 5.93
C VAL A 699 13.17 19.75 7.18
N PHE A 700 12.87 21.05 7.13
CA PHE A 700 13.07 21.97 8.24
C PHE A 700 12.31 21.50 9.48
N ALA A 701 11.02 21.21 9.36
CA ALA A 701 10.21 20.81 10.50
C ALA A 701 10.66 19.48 11.12
N LYS A 702 11.08 18.52 10.28
CA LYS A 702 11.61 17.23 10.75
C LYS A 702 12.95 17.41 11.45
N ALA A 703 13.90 18.13 10.86
CA ALA A 703 15.19 18.43 11.46
C ALA A 703 15.04 19.19 12.78
N ALA A 704 14.24 20.26 12.78
CA ALA A 704 13.94 21.05 13.97
C ALA A 704 13.36 20.19 15.10
N ASN A 705 12.41 19.31 14.79
CA ASN A 705 11.82 18.44 15.80
C ASN A 705 12.78 17.38 16.32
N ARG A 706 13.62 16.80 15.46
CA ARG A 706 14.64 15.83 15.89
C ARG A 706 15.70 16.48 16.77
N VAL A 707 16.22 17.66 16.39
CA VAL A 707 17.13 18.45 17.22
C VAL A 707 16.49 18.71 18.59
N ARG A 708 15.27 19.25 18.61
CA ARG A 708 14.53 19.51 19.85
C ARG A 708 14.37 18.29 20.76
N LEU A 709 14.09 17.11 20.18
CA LEU A 709 13.90 15.87 20.95
C LEU A 709 15.22 15.28 21.47
N SER A 710 16.35 15.57 20.80
CA SER A 710 17.69 15.17 21.23
C SER A 710 18.23 16.04 22.37
N CYS A 711 17.65 17.22 22.55
CA CYS A 711 17.97 18.18 23.59
C CYS A 711 17.15 17.86 24.86
N ASP A 712 17.81 17.61 26.00
CA ASP A 712 17.15 17.21 27.25
C ASP A 712 16.11 18.25 27.72
N ALA A 713 14.83 17.87 27.61
CA ALA A 713 13.57 18.27 28.27
C ALA A 713 13.33 19.68 28.88
N VAL A 714 14.24 20.66 28.85
CA VAL A 714 14.01 22.01 29.39
C VAL A 714 13.84 23.00 28.23
N ALA A 715 12.58 23.38 28.00
CA ALA A 715 12.21 24.33 26.98
C ALA A 715 12.86 25.71 27.24
N GLY A 716 13.78 26.11 26.36
CA GLY A 716 14.20 27.52 26.23
C GLY A 716 15.68 27.83 26.47
N THR A 717 16.50 26.88 26.91
CA THR A 717 17.93 27.08 27.24
C THR A 717 18.92 26.34 26.33
N ASP A 718 18.44 25.56 25.37
CA ASP A 718 19.31 24.81 24.47
C ASP A 718 19.81 25.69 23.32
N SER A 719 21.12 25.96 23.30
CA SER A 719 21.77 26.78 22.28
C SER A 719 21.68 26.17 20.88
N LEU A 720 21.69 24.84 20.72
CA LEU A 720 21.58 24.20 19.41
C LEU A 720 20.19 24.42 18.81
N PHE A 721 19.13 24.21 19.59
CA PHE A 721 17.76 24.41 19.09
C PHE A 721 17.42 25.90 18.93
N VAL A 722 17.77 26.73 19.91
CA VAL A 722 17.43 28.17 19.88
C VAL A 722 18.29 28.91 18.85
N GLU A 723 19.61 28.87 18.99
CA GLU A 723 20.53 29.68 18.16
C GLU A 723 20.76 29.06 16.77
N GLY A 724 20.63 27.74 16.66
CA GLY A 724 20.83 27.00 15.41
C GLY A 724 19.56 26.83 14.56
N VAL A 725 18.35 26.88 15.15
CA VAL A 725 17.09 26.63 14.42
C VAL A 725 16.09 27.79 14.51
N ILE A 726 15.79 28.28 15.71
CA ILE A 726 14.74 29.28 15.92
C ILE A 726 15.20 30.68 15.51
N GLU A 727 16.40 31.09 15.91
CA GLU A 727 16.98 32.39 15.55
C GLU A 727 17.11 32.58 14.03
N PRO A 728 17.74 31.69 13.25
CA PRO A 728 17.83 31.88 11.79
C PRO A 728 16.47 31.95 11.10
N LEU A 729 15.46 31.23 11.61
CA LEU A 729 14.08 31.33 11.13
C LEU A 729 13.51 32.73 11.39
N ILE A 730 13.69 33.29 12.58
CA ILE A 730 13.24 34.66 12.91
C ILE A 730 14.02 35.71 12.11
N GLU A 731 15.35 35.58 12.03
CA GLU A 731 16.23 36.45 11.26
C GLU A 731 15.82 36.49 9.78
N SER A 732 15.42 35.36 9.20
CA SER A 732 14.96 35.30 7.80
C SER A 732 13.65 36.06 7.53
N MET A 733 12.82 36.24 8.56
CA MET A 733 11.60 37.05 8.46
C MET A 733 11.92 38.54 8.67
N LEU A 734 12.81 38.86 9.63
CA LEU A 734 13.12 40.23 10.03
C LEU A 734 14.12 40.95 9.12
N PHE A 735 15.13 40.25 8.60
CA PHE A 735 16.23 40.82 7.82
C PHE A 735 16.16 40.44 6.34
N SER A 736 15.98 41.43 5.47
CA SER A 736 16.03 41.27 4.02
C SER A 736 17.43 40.86 3.56
N GLY A 737 17.54 39.81 2.74
CA GLY A 737 18.84 39.29 2.28
C GLY A 737 19.46 38.22 3.18
N TYR A 738 18.79 37.83 4.27
CA TYR A 738 19.28 36.75 5.13
C TYR A 738 19.24 35.40 4.39
N ALA A 739 18.06 34.81 4.18
CA ALA A 739 17.96 33.53 3.46
C ALA A 739 17.51 33.68 1.99
N ALA A 740 16.83 34.78 1.64
CA ALA A 740 16.26 35.03 0.32
C ALA A 740 16.92 36.25 -0.35
N PRO A 741 16.91 36.36 -1.70
CA PRO A 741 17.45 37.51 -2.43
C PRO A 741 16.85 38.85 -1.97
N GLN A 742 17.65 39.92 -1.97
CA GLN A 742 17.25 41.25 -1.47
C GLN A 742 16.13 41.92 -2.28
N HIS A 743 15.87 41.47 -3.51
CA HIS A 743 14.86 42.05 -4.41
C HIS A 743 13.45 41.45 -4.26
N PHE A 744 13.25 40.50 -3.36
CA PHE A 744 11.95 39.85 -3.15
C PHE A 744 11.06 40.68 -2.21
N ASP A 745 9.77 40.77 -2.51
CA ASP A 745 8.81 41.48 -1.67
C ASP A 745 8.79 40.94 -0.24
N ASP A 746 8.91 41.83 0.74
CA ASP A 746 9.02 41.45 2.15
C ASP A 746 7.76 40.75 2.66
N ALA A 747 6.57 41.19 2.22
CA ALA A 747 5.31 40.61 2.66
C ALA A 747 5.12 39.19 2.10
N ALA A 748 5.40 39.00 0.80
CA ALA A 748 5.41 37.69 0.18
C ALA A 748 6.47 36.76 0.81
N ARG A 749 7.65 37.28 1.18
CA ARG A 749 8.70 36.50 1.86
C ARG A 749 8.20 35.96 3.21
N ILE A 750 7.65 36.84 4.05
CA ILE A 750 7.13 36.45 5.38
C ILE A 750 6.02 35.40 5.21
N SER A 751 5.06 35.65 4.32
CA SER A 751 3.99 34.70 4.01
C SER A 751 4.51 33.34 3.56
N ASN A 752 5.50 33.30 2.68
CA ASN A 752 6.10 32.05 2.22
C ASN A 752 6.84 31.30 3.33
N ILE A 753 7.62 32.00 4.18
CA ILE A 753 8.32 31.39 5.31
C ILE A 753 7.32 30.85 6.34
N VAL A 754 6.28 31.63 6.69
CA VAL A 754 5.27 31.18 7.66
C VAL A 754 4.49 29.99 7.09
N THR A 755 4.16 30.01 5.80
CA THR A 755 3.40 28.96 5.12
C THR A 755 4.18 27.66 4.99
N HIS A 756 5.45 27.75 4.58
CA HIS A 756 6.24 26.57 4.25
C HIS A 756 7.11 26.07 5.41
N MET A 757 7.61 26.94 6.29
CA MET A 757 8.54 26.54 7.37
C MET A 757 7.83 26.43 8.72
N ILE A 758 7.05 27.46 9.10
CA ILE A 758 6.42 27.53 10.42
C ILE A 758 5.20 26.64 10.53
N SER A 759 4.30 26.66 9.54
CA SER A 759 3.07 25.87 9.53
C SER A 759 3.33 24.36 9.70
N PRO A 760 4.32 23.73 9.02
CA PRO A 760 4.68 22.35 9.33
C PRO A 760 5.14 22.14 10.77
N CYS A 761 6.04 22.97 11.32
CA CYS A 761 6.45 22.88 12.74
C CYS A 761 5.26 22.96 13.70
N LEU A 762 4.32 23.88 13.43
CA LEU A 762 3.10 24.01 14.19
C LEU A 762 2.24 22.74 14.11
N LYS A 763 2.24 21.98 13.02
CA LYS A 763 1.54 20.68 12.93
C LYS A 763 2.28 19.58 13.71
N TYR A 764 3.60 19.65 13.82
CA TYR A 764 4.41 18.65 14.53
C TYR A 764 4.21 18.69 16.06
N HIS A 765 4.25 19.85 16.69
CA HIS A 765 4.18 19.94 18.16
C HIS A 765 3.64 21.29 18.68
N ASP A 766 2.89 21.28 19.78
CA ASP A 766 2.27 22.48 20.38
C ASP A 766 3.27 23.50 20.93
N SER A 767 4.45 23.05 21.34
CA SER A 767 5.48 23.92 21.96
C SER A 767 6.11 24.93 21.00
N TYR A 768 5.97 24.77 19.68
CA TYR A 768 6.57 25.69 18.72
C TYR A 768 5.96 27.09 18.80
N LEU A 769 4.64 27.19 18.98
CA LEU A 769 3.94 28.48 19.04
C LEU A 769 4.46 29.39 20.17
N PRO A 770 4.54 28.96 21.45
CA PRO A 770 5.09 29.80 22.51
C PRO A 770 6.56 30.15 22.31
N ILE A 771 7.38 29.24 21.79
CA ILE A 771 8.82 29.49 21.55
C ILE A 771 9.00 30.56 20.47
N LEU A 772 8.31 30.42 19.34
CA LEU A 772 8.38 31.36 18.22
C LEU A 772 7.92 32.75 18.63
N ILE A 773 6.78 32.88 19.30
CA ILE A 773 6.24 34.18 19.72
C ILE A 773 7.16 34.84 20.75
N THR A 774 7.62 34.10 21.77
CA THR A 774 8.50 34.65 22.81
C THR A 774 9.81 35.14 22.21
N ARG A 775 10.43 34.35 21.32
CA ARG A 775 11.70 34.73 20.69
C ARG A 775 11.54 35.89 19.70
N LEU A 776 10.47 35.88 18.89
CA LEU A 776 10.15 36.96 17.97
C LEU A 776 9.97 38.29 18.71
N LEU A 777 9.28 38.30 19.85
CA LEU A 777 9.11 39.51 20.66
C LEU A 777 10.42 39.93 21.36
N SER A 778 11.23 38.97 21.82
CA SER A 778 12.51 39.26 22.50
C SER A 778 13.61 39.84 21.59
N MET A 779 13.62 39.47 20.30
CA MET A 779 14.59 39.99 19.33
C MET A 779 14.26 41.41 18.85
N VAL A 780 13.15 41.98 19.30
CA VAL A 780 12.62 43.28 18.85
C VAL A 780 12.71 44.28 20.01
N ALA A 781 13.92 44.79 20.23
CA ALA A 781 14.18 45.93 21.11
C ALA A 781 14.38 47.25 20.33
N SER A 782 14.23 47.26 18.99
CA SER A 782 14.44 48.45 18.16
C SER A 782 13.21 48.82 17.33
N GLU A 783 12.86 50.11 17.31
CA GLU A 783 11.68 50.64 16.63
C GLU A 783 11.70 50.46 15.10
N ARG A 784 12.85 50.12 14.51
CA ARG A 784 13.07 50.05 13.05
C ARG A 784 12.32 48.91 12.34
N TYR A 785 11.82 47.91 13.07
CA TYR A 785 11.24 46.68 12.46
C TYR A 785 9.77 46.44 12.82
N HIS A 786 9.09 47.40 13.46
CA HIS A 786 7.73 47.22 13.99
C HIS A 786 6.70 46.69 12.96
N CYS A 787 6.73 47.19 11.72
CA CYS A 787 5.79 46.75 10.69
C CYS A 787 5.98 45.28 10.28
N ARG A 788 7.23 44.82 10.14
CA ARG A 788 7.54 43.41 9.81
C ARG A 788 7.18 42.47 10.95
N VAL A 789 7.46 42.87 12.18
CA VAL A 789 7.15 42.09 13.39
C VAL A 789 5.64 41.89 13.53
N ASN A 790 4.86 42.96 13.32
CA ASN A 790 3.40 42.86 13.33
C ASN A 790 2.90 41.88 12.27
N GLN A 791 3.48 41.91 11.06
CA GLN A 791 3.17 40.94 10.01
C GLN A 791 3.46 39.50 10.42
N CYS A 792 4.66 39.23 10.95
CA CYS A 792 5.02 37.91 11.43
C CYS A 792 4.06 37.39 12.52
N VAL A 793 3.74 38.23 13.51
CA VAL A 793 2.85 37.85 14.62
C VAL A 793 1.46 37.46 14.11
N VAL A 794 0.86 38.28 13.26
CA VAL A 794 -0.49 38.02 12.71
C VAL A 794 -0.50 36.73 11.87
N GLU A 795 0.49 36.55 10.99
CA GLU A 795 0.50 35.38 10.12
C GLU A 795 0.79 34.07 10.89
N ILE A 796 1.70 34.08 11.85
CA ILE A 796 2.00 32.91 12.71
C ILE A 796 0.76 32.51 13.50
N ILE A 797 0.09 33.48 14.15
CA ILE A 797 -1.13 33.21 14.93
C ILE A 797 -2.25 32.67 14.02
N ARG A 798 -2.43 33.27 12.83
CA ARG A 798 -3.44 32.78 11.87
C ARG A 798 -3.16 31.36 11.41
N ARG A 799 -1.90 31.02 11.08
CA ARG A 799 -1.55 29.65 10.68
C ARG A 799 -1.63 28.66 11.84
N ALA A 800 -1.35 29.10 13.06
CA ALA A 800 -1.57 28.29 14.27
C ALA A 800 -3.05 27.96 14.47
N GLN A 801 -3.95 28.95 14.31
CA GLN A 801 -5.40 28.74 14.37
C GLN A 801 -5.86 27.74 13.29
N VAL A 802 -5.38 27.88 12.05
CA VAL A 802 -5.69 26.94 10.95
C VAL A 802 -5.14 25.54 11.20
N ALA A 803 -4.01 25.42 11.90
CA ALA A 803 -3.43 24.14 12.31
C ALA A 803 -4.12 23.52 13.55
N GLY A 804 -5.19 24.14 14.06
CA GLY A 804 -5.96 23.65 15.22
C GLY A 804 -5.29 23.90 16.57
N ARG A 805 -4.35 24.86 16.67
CA ARG A 805 -3.67 25.23 17.92
C ARG A 805 -4.48 26.27 18.69
N ASP A 806 -4.44 26.19 20.02
CA ASP A 806 -5.07 27.19 20.88
C ASP A 806 -4.31 28.52 20.82
N VAL A 807 -4.97 29.53 20.26
CA VAL A 807 -4.43 30.89 20.10
C VAL A 807 -5.04 31.91 21.06
N SER A 808 -5.99 31.50 21.92
CA SER A 808 -6.83 32.39 22.75
C SER A 808 -5.99 33.35 23.60
N LYS A 809 -4.89 32.86 24.17
CA LYS A 809 -3.97 33.65 25.00
C LYS A 809 -3.21 34.75 24.25
N TYR A 810 -3.11 34.67 22.93
CA TYR A 810 -2.40 35.65 22.10
C TYR A 810 -3.33 36.72 21.54
N ILE A 811 -4.61 36.37 21.34
CA ILE A 811 -5.64 37.25 20.76
C ILE A 811 -6.49 37.97 21.82
N GLN A 812 -6.34 37.64 23.09
CA GLN A 812 -7.05 38.32 24.18
C GLN A 812 -6.64 39.79 24.31
N PRO A 813 -7.58 40.70 24.61
CA PRO A 813 -7.28 42.09 24.93
C PRO A 813 -6.28 42.18 26.10
N GLY A 814 -5.12 42.80 25.87
CA GLY A 814 -4.03 42.94 26.86
C GLY A 814 -2.79 42.08 26.61
N SER A 815 -2.85 41.14 25.65
CA SER A 815 -1.66 40.41 25.16
C SER A 815 -0.75 41.33 24.32
N ASP A 816 0.58 41.16 24.43
CA ASP A 816 1.55 41.85 23.57
C ASP A 816 1.30 41.59 22.08
N CYS A 817 0.82 40.39 21.73
CA CYS A 817 0.46 40.03 20.36
C CYS A 817 -0.83 40.71 19.88
N PHE A 818 -1.75 41.06 20.79
CA PHE A 818 -3.00 41.73 20.42
C PHE A 818 -2.74 43.16 19.91
N ARG A 819 -1.73 43.84 20.47
CA ARG A 819 -1.28 45.15 19.96
C ARG A 819 -0.80 45.07 18.51
N ALA A 820 -0.07 44.00 18.17
CA ALA A 820 0.34 43.76 16.79
C ALA A 820 -0.86 43.54 15.86
N ILE A 821 -1.85 42.72 16.28
CA ILE A 821 -3.09 42.48 15.52
C ILE A 821 -3.87 43.78 15.28
N LEU A 822 -4.05 44.62 16.31
CA LEU A 822 -4.73 45.91 16.18
C LEU A 822 -4.02 46.86 15.21
N THR A 823 -2.69 46.90 15.29
CA THR A 823 -1.88 47.73 14.38
C THR A 823 -2.00 47.24 12.94
N SER A 824 -2.05 45.92 12.73
CA SER A 824 -2.21 45.27 11.42
C SER A 824 -3.57 45.53 10.77
N LEU A 825 -4.64 45.76 11.54
CA LEU A 825 -5.95 46.18 11.00
C LEU A 825 -5.90 47.54 10.30
N GLN A 826 -4.91 48.38 10.64
CA GLN A 826 -4.69 49.68 10.03
C GLN A 826 -3.68 49.63 8.87
N SER A 827 -3.23 48.43 8.47
CA SER A 827 -2.27 48.28 7.38
C SER A 827 -2.85 48.66 6.03
N VAL A 828 -2.04 49.33 5.21
CA VAL A 828 -2.36 49.68 3.83
C VAL A 828 -2.46 48.43 2.95
N VAL A 829 -1.72 47.37 3.30
CA VAL A 829 -1.75 46.07 2.59
C VAL A 829 -3.05 45.32 2.91
N SER A 830 -3.88 45.11 1.90
CA SER A 830 -5.20 44.49 2.03
C SER A 830 -5.14 43.07 2.61
N GLU A 831 -4.24 42.22 2.12
CA GLU A 831 -4.08 40.84 2.59
C GLU A 831 -3.73 40.76 4.08
N HIS A 832 -2.82 41.62 4.53
CA HIS A 832 -2.40 41.67 5.93
C HIS A 832 -3.53 42.12 6.85
N ARG A 833 -4.29 43.13 6.41
CA ARG A 833 -5.48 43.65 7.11
C ARG A 833 -6.61 42.62 7.17
N PHE A 834 -6.88 41.88 6.09
CA PHE A 834 -7.87 40.80 6.10
C PHE A 834 -7.45 39.62 6.98
N THR A 835 -6.15 39.30 7.03
CA THR A 835 -5.63 38.26 7.90
C THR A 835 -5.80 38.64 9.39
N ALA A 836 -5.50 39.89 9.75
CA ALA A 836 -5.73 40.42 11.08
C ALA A 836 -7.24 40.47 11.43
N LEU A 837 -8.09 40.89 10.49
CA LEU A 837 -9.54 40.88 10.67
C LEU A 837 -10.08 39.46 10.92
N GLY A 838 -9.57 38.47 10.18
CA GLY A 838 -9.93 37.07 10.37
C GLY A 838 -9.60 36.52 11.76
N LEU A 839 -8.60 37.07 12.44
CA LEU A 839 -8.29 36.73 13.84
C LEU A 839 -9.24 37.40 14.85
N CYS A 840 -9.78 38.57 14.52
CA CYS A 840 -10.70 39.32 15.39
C CYS A 840 -12.18 38.92 15.24
N VAL A 841 -12.59 38.36 14.08
CA VAL A 841 -14.00 38.06 13.76
C VAL A 841 -14.35 36.58 13.95
N LEU A 842 -13.38 35.67 13.86
CA LEU A 842 -13.57 34.22 14.00
C LEU A 842 -13.05 33.68 15.34
N SER A 843 -12.85 34.55 16.33
CA SER A 843 -12.39 34.20 17.68
C SER A 843 -13.51 34.12 18.70
#